data_AF-A0AAD6RQM4-F1
#
_entry.id   AF-A0AAD6RQM4-F1
#
_cell.length_a   1.000
_cell.length_b   1.000
_cell.length_c   1.000
_cell.angle_alpha   90.00
_cell.angle_beta   90.00
_cell.angle_gamma   90.00
#
_symmetry.space_group_name_H-M   'P 1'
#
loop_
_entity.id
_entity.type
_entity.pdbx_description
1 polymer ?
#
loop_
_entity_poly.entity_id
_entity_poly.type
_entity_poly.pdbx_seq_one_letter_code
_entity_poly.pdbx_strand_id
1 'polypeptide(L)'
;MPSTIRTGNITMPVEIHNIDALVLQRIFGNCLELSWQTIKLIPCFFNSNLILKINSKAAGNNRQTGIYRAFELGTKWPKAARNFHEPKHFGFWKTLQHKQENNNRNRRQAIAVRLVSSLPVTKPKRTFFALTPLIRIAGRLALSSKHSHAMPLFSFYNLASQTLLITYLSCRDHGKNELIIGSSIPLVSVKMELFSAFNLHLRRPFWLLISLVFLLLLLLNSRVVLSDPNYLIGLGSYDITGPAADVNMMGYANTDQIASGVHFRLRARAFIVAEPKGNRVVFVNLDACMASQLVTIKVIERLKARYGDLYTENNVAISGLHSHAGPGGYLQYVVYIVTSLGFVRQSFDALVDGIEKCIIQAHENLHPGSIFVNKGEILDAGANRSPSAYLNNPAEERSKYKYDVDTEMTLLKFVDTEWGPVGSFNWFATHGTSMSRTNSLISGDNKGAAARFMEDWFQQNGIANSYSDESVVDGIPRRISNIIPDLHENHHELLELAASFQSSSGQPATKILSIAKRVRSALRQADKPGFVSAFCQSNCGDVSPNVLGTFCIDTGLPCDFNHSTCGGKNELCYGRGPGYPDEFESTRIIGERQFRKAVDLFNTASEKLNGKIDHRHSFVDFSQLEVTLPKQGGGSDVVKTCPAAMGFAFAAGTTDGPGAFDFEQGDNEGNAFWRLVRNFLKTPGKEQVDCQHPKPILLDTGEMKKPYDWAPSILPIQILRIGQLVILSVPGEFTTMAGRRLRDAVKTVLMSSGNSEFNSNIHVVIAGLTNTYSQYVTTFEEYEVQRYEGASTLFGPHTLSAYIQEFKKLATALATGQSVEPGPQPPDLLDKQISLLTPVVMDATPPGVHFGDCSSDVPQNSTFKRADTVTVVFWSACPRNDLMTEGTFSLVEILQGKDSWFPAYDDDDFCLRFKWSRPSKLSTRSQATIEWRIPQSASPGVYRIRHFGAAKSFLGSISHFTGSSSAFVIYPNFQGRGSSDFSFSLSRCINLRPFSLSV
;
A
#
# COMPACT_ATOMS: atom_id res chain seq x y z
N MET A 1 19.09 -16.88 49.09
CA MET A 1 20.16 -17.16 50.09
C MET A 1 20.43 -18.66 50.09
N PRO A 2 21.64 -19.15 50.46
CA PRO A 2 22.94 -18.47 50.67
C PRO A 2 24.03 -18.97 49.67
N SER A 3 25.28 -18.49 49.57
CA SER A 3 25.88 -17.15 49.83
C SER A 3 27.36 -17.06 49.34
N THR A 4 27.81 -15.83 49.03
CA THR A 4 29.17 -15.25 49.35
C THR A 4 30.52 -15.75 48.78
N ILE A 5 31.22 -14.83 48.07
CA ILE A 5 32.59 -14.26 48.32
C ILE A 5 33.89 -14.89 47.69
N ARG A 6 34.48 -14.11 46.76
CA ARG A 6 35.90 -13.67 46.49
C ARG A 6 37.15 -14.62 46.46
N THR A 7 38.16 -14.09 45.74
CA THR A 7 39.63 -14.40 45.67
C THR A 7 40.05 -15.45 44.62
N GLY A 8 41.19 -15.34 43.92
CA GLY A 8 42.24 -14.29 43.90
C GLY A 8 43.21 -14.41 42.69
N ASN A 9 44.14 -13.45 42.51
CA ASN A 9 45.06 -13.35 41.34
C ASN A 9 46.32 -14.24 41.43
N ILE A 10 46.89 -14.62 40.26
CA ILE A 10 48.33 -14.94 40.07
C ILE A 10 48.86 -14.31 38.76
N THR A 11 50.16 -13.94 38.76
CA THR A 11 51.02 -13.27 37.74
C THR A 11 51.22 -14.03 36.41
N MET A 12 51.44 -13.41 35.22
CA MET A 12 52.61 -12.62 34.70
C MET A 12 53.95 -13.41 34.63
N PRO A 13 54.95 -13.08 33.76
CA PRO A 13 55.07 -11.97 32.77
C PRO A 13 55.58 -12.39 31.35
N VAL A 14 55.93 -11.42 30.47
CA VAL A 14 57.17 -11.32 29.64
C VAL A 14 57.18 -9.98 28.85
N GLU A 15 58.36 -9.46 28.47
CA GLU A 15 58.62 -8.06 28.03
C GLU A 15 59.62 -7.95 26.85
N ILE A 16 59.59 -6.81 26.11
CA ILE A 16 60.76 -6.12 25.44
C ILE A 16 61.39 -6.84 24.20
N HIS A 17 61.89 -6.25 23.07
CA HIS A 17 62.20 -4.91 22.48
C HIS A 17 62.28 -5.09 20.90
N ASN A 18 62.66 -4.17 19.96
CA ASN A 18 62.49 -2.71 19.66
C ASN A 18 63.36 -2.34 18.38
N ILE A 19 63.43 -1.06 17.97
CA ILE A 19 64.45 -0.37 17.11
C ILE A 19 64.25 -0.35 15.55
N ASP A 20 63.80 0.81 15.02
CA ASP A 20 64.37 1.75 14.00
C ASP A 20 65.15 1.28 12.72
N ALA A 21 65.22 2.02 11.57
CA ALA A 21 64.50 3.18 10.98
C ALA A 21 65.02 3.52 9.53
N LEU A 22 64.61 4.68 8.93
CA LEU A 22 65.21 5.44 7.77
C LEU A 22 64.78 4.96 6.32
N VAL A 23 64.64 5.76 5.22
CA VAL A 23 64.92 7.21 4.93
C VAL A 23 64.32 7.81 3.60
N LEU A 24 63.99 9.13 3.55
CA LEU A 24 63.94 10.12 2.41
C LEU A 24 62.93 10.00 1.20
N GLN A 25 62.48 11.06 0.47
CA GLN A 25 62.51 12.56 0.56
C GLN A 25 61.52 13.27 -0.44
N ARG A 26 61.22 14.57 -0.21
CA ARG A 26 60.77 15.68 -1.13
C ARG A 26 59.25 15.97 -1.21
N ILE A 27 58.76 17.23 -1.27
CA ILE A 27 59.36 18.59 -1.12
C ILE A 27 58.32 19.60 -0.54
N PHE A 28 58.82 20.69 0.07
CA PHE A 28 58.17 21.88 0.69
C PHE A 28 56.84 22.41 0.10
N GLY A 29 56.00 23.12 0.86
CA GLY A 29 56.10 23.65 2.25
C GLY A 29 54.99 24.70 2.53
N ASN A 30 54.91 25.47 3.63
CA ASN A 30 55.77 25.69 4.81
C ASN A 30 54.93 25.52 6.12
N CYS A 31 54.88 26.32 7.22
CA CYS A 31 55.47 27.62 7.63
C CYS A 31 55.49 27.78 9.19
N LEU A 32 55.64 29.02 9.70
CA LEU A 32 55.88 29.44 11.10
C LEU A 32 54.64 30.09 11.78
N GLU A 33 54.56 30.42 13.08
CA GLU A 33 55.14 29.96 14.39
C GLU A 33 54.47 30.84 15.51
N LEU A 34 54.92 30.73 16.78
CA LEU A 34 54.81 31.70 17.91
C LEU A 34 53.60 31.65 18.90
N SER A 35 53.83 30.89 20.00
CA SER A 35 54.06 31.38 21.38
C SER A 35 52.95 31.60 22.46
N TRP A 36 53.13 30.84 23.57
CA TRP A 36 53.16 31.25 25.00
C TRP A 36 51.93 31.83 25.76
N GLN A 37 51.49 31.04 26.77
CA GLN A 37 51.32 31.37 28.21
C GLN A 37 49.98 31.82 28.92
N THR A 38 49.71 31.10 30.02
CA THR A 38 49.35 31.57 31.40
C THR A 38 47.93 32.00 31.82
N ILE A 39 47.26 31.07 32.52
CA ILE A 39 46.56 31.17 33.84
C ILE A 39 46.21 32.59 34.41
N LYS A 40 44.92 32.87 34.74
CA LYS A 40 44.42 33.31 36.10
C LYS A 40 42.93 33.76 36.20
N LEU A 41 42.22 33.11 37.15
CA LEU A 41 41.42 33.67 38.28
C LEU A 41 40.23 34.70 38.15
N ILE A 42 39.00 34.15 38.28
CA ILE A 42 37.83 34.60 39.11
C ILE A 42 37.19 36.03 38.85
N PRO A 43 36.24 36.63 39.65
CA PRO A 43 34.91 37.02 39.11
C PRO A 43 34.50 38.51 39.32
N CYS A 44 33.18 38.78 39.41
CA CYS A 44 32.45 40.00 39.89
C CYS A 44 31.86 40.94 38.79
N PHE A 45 30.76 41.71 38.97
CA PHE A 45 29.62 41.74 39.94
C PHE A 45 28.40 42.53 39.34
N PHE A 46 27.16 42.21 39.76
CA PHE A 46 25.98 43.08 40.01
C PHE A 46 25.56 44.33 39.15
N ASN A 47 24.25 44.38 38.80
CA ASN A 47 23.31 45.54 38.80
C ASN A 47 23.50 46.75 37.82
N SER A 48 22.50 47.63 37.53
CA SER A 48 21.04 47.68 37.83
C SER A 48 20.23 48.72 37.01
N ASN A 49 18.92 48.46 36.84
CA ASN A 49 17.72 49.35 36.84
C ASN A 49 17.77 50.87 36.47
N LEU A 50 16.76 51.33 35.70
CA LEU A 50 15.75 52.39 36.01
C LEU A 50 14.71 52.40 34.86
N ILE A 51 13.39 52.21 34.99
CA ILE A 51 12.28 52.81 35.80
C ILE A 51 11.64 54.07 35.18
N LEU A 52 10.32 54.00 34.96
CA LEU A 52 9.36 55.05 35.33
C LEU A 52 8.00 54.43 35.75
N LYS A 53 7.14 55.20 36.43
CA LYS A 53 6.16 54.66 37.41
C LYS A 53 5.03 55.67 37.74
N ILE A 54 3.80 55.22 38.03
CA ILE A 54 2.70 55.85 38.83
C ILE A 54 1.46 54.90 38.78
N ASN A 55 1.07 54.21 39.88
CA ASN A 55 0.10 54.55 40.95
C ASN A 55 -1.38 54.60 40.49
N SER A 56 -2.40 54.03 41.17
CA SER A 56 -2.51 53.22 42.43
C SER A 56 -3.87 52.43 42.42
N LYS A 57 -4.65 51.98 43.44
CA LYS A 57 -4.78 52.21 44.90
C LYS A 57 -5.78 51.23 45.62
N ALA A 58 -5.35 50.49 46.67
CA ALA A 58 -6.15 49.92 47.80
C ALA A 58 -7.34 48.91 47.55
N ALA A 59 -7.87 48.12 48.52
CA ALA A 59 -7.33 47.40 49.71
C ALA A 59 -8.44 46.53 50.41
N GLY A 60 -8.09 45.43 51.13
CA GLY A 60 -8.93 44.88 52.24
C GLY A 60 -9.03 43.35 52.49
N ASN A 61 -8.46 42.85 53.60
CA ASN A 61 -8.98 41.94 54.67
C ASN A 61 -9.92 40.71 54.36
N ASN A 62 -9.90 39.56 55.08
CA ASN A 62 -9.10 39.11 56.25
C ASN A 62 -9.02 37.55 56.45
N ARG A 63 -8.29 37.17 57.51
CA ARG A 63 -7.76 35.88 58.05
C ARG A 63 -8.67 34.71 58.55
N GLN A 64 -8.03 33.50 58.57
CA GLN A 64 -8.05 32.40 59.60
C GLN A 64 -9.34 31.51 59.76
N THR A 65 -9.32 30.21 60.17
CA THR A 65 -8.32 29.13 60.53
C THR A 65 -9.02 27.74 60.41
N GLY A 66 -8.41 26.53 60.50
CA GLY A 66 -7.01 26.07 60.60
C GLY A 66 -6.75 24.89 61.59
N ILE A 67 -5.76 24.00 61.30
CA ILE A 67 -5.05 22.99 62.18
C ILE A 67 -5.90 21.80 62.75
N TYR A 68 -5.47 20.54 63.05
CA TYR A 68 -4.21 19.73 63.12
C TYR A 68 -4.37 18.39 62.32
N ARG A 69 -3.37 17.59 61.85
CA ARG A 69 -2.26 16.81 62.51
C ARG A 69 -2.74 15.82 63.61
N ALA A 70 -2.15 14.64 63.87
CA ALA A 70 -1.24 13.72 63.15
C ALA A 70 -1.04 12.42 64.00
N PHE A 71 -0.53 11.32 63.39
CA PHE A 71 0.04 10.11 64.07
C PHE A 71 -1.00 9.23 64.88
N GLU A 72 -0.81 7.94 65.22
CA GLU A 72 0.23 6.92 64.91
C GLU A 72 -0.30 5.45 65.03
N LEU A 73 0.54 4.49 64.61
CA LEU A 73 0.69 3.04 64.97
C LEU A 73 -0.39 2.28 65.82
N GLY A 74 -0.68 1.01 65.47
CA GLY A 74 -1.51 0.11 66.31
C GLY A 74 -1.73 -1.34 65.83
N THR A 75 -0.73 -2.21 65.99
CA THR A 75 -0.63 -3.62 65.54
C THR A 75 -1.76 -4.64 65.88
N LYS A 76 -2.22 -5.36 64.84
CA LYS A 76 -2.43 -6.84 64.71
C LYS A 76 -3.24 -7.69 65.74
N TRP A 77 -4.18 -8.48 65.16
CA TRP A 77 -4.56 -9.90 65.48
C TRP A 77 -5.44 -10.18 66.75
N PRO A 78 -6.15 -11.35 66.85
CA PRO A 78 -6.76 -12.19 65.80
C PRO A 78 -8.19 -12.76 66.11
N LYS A 79 -8.84 -13.31 65.07
CA LYS A 79 -9.84 -14.41 64.99
C LYS A 79 -10.73 -14.82 66.21
N ALA A 80 -12.05 -14.82 65.92
CA ALA A 80 -13.04 -15.93 66.09
C ALA A 80 -14.03 -16.01 67.29
N ALA A 81 -15.31 -15.71 66.97
CA ALA A 81 -16.48 -16.62 67.00
C ALA A 81 -17.40 -16.82 68.25
N ARG A 82 -18.72 -16.67 67.96
CA ARG A 82 -19.95 -17.27 68.57
C ARG A 82 -20.73 -16.56 69.71
N ASN A 83 -21.98 -16.17 69.33
CA ASN A 83 -23.26 -16.21 70.07
C ASN A 83 -23.44 -15.22 71.25
N PHE A 84 -24.59 -14.55 71.45
CA PHE A 84 -25.98 -15.04 71.37
C PHE A 84 -27.05 -13.96 70.98
N HIS A 85 -28.26 -14.45 70.66
CA HIS A 85 -29.58 -13.77 70.59
C HIS A 85 -29.84 -12.53 69.70
N GLU A 86 -30.51 -12.78 68.56
CA GLU A 86 -31.92 -12.42 68.24
C GLU A 86 -32.58 -11.14 68.83
N PRO A 87 -33.41 -10.41 68.03
CA PRO A 87 -34.68 -10.97 67.54
C PRO A 87 -34.92 -11.04 66.01
N LYS A 88 -35.88 -11.92 65.68
CA LYS A 88 -36.52 -12.22 64.38
C LYS A 88 -37.42 -11.05 63.88
N HIS A 89 -37.88 -10.97 62.63
CA HIS A 89 -37.61 -11.65 61.34
C HIS A 89 -38.20 -10.77 60.22
N PHE A 90 -37.61 -10.76 59.02
CA PHE A 90 -38.37 -10.70 57.76
C PHE A 90 -37.50 -11.23 56.62
N GLY A 91 -38.09 -11.85 55.59
CA GLY A 91 -37.32 -12.38 54.46
C GLY A 91 -38.15 -13.03 53.36
N PHE A 92 -37.52 -13.15 52.20
CA PHE A 92 -37.99 -13.77 50.95
C PHE A 92 -39.23 -13.18 50.27
N TRP A 93 -39.09 -13.03 48.95
CA TRP A 93 -40.20 -13.16 48.01
C TRP A 93 -39.84 -14.21 46.97
N LYS A 94 -40.84 -15.03 46.59
CA LYS A 94 -40.75 -16.01 45.51
C LYS A 94 -42.08 -16.01 44.75
N THR A 95 -42.04 -16.56 43.55
CA THR A 95 -43.06 -16.57 42.49
C THR A 95 -44.49 -16.98 42.91
N LEU A 96 -45.51 -16.34 42.31
CA LEU A 96 -46.80 -16.89 41.76
C LEU A 96 -48.10 -16.09 42.09
N GLN A 97 -48.87 -15.84 41.02
CA GLN A 97 -50.34 -15.78 40.84
C GLN A 97 -51.29 -14.93 41.75
N HIS A 98 -52.04 -14.05 41.06
CA HIS A 98 -53.47 -13.64 41.21
C HIS A 98 -54.36 -14.31 42.32
N LYS A 99 -55.41 -13.68 42.90
CA LYS A 99 -56.40 -12.72 42.34
C LYS A 99 -57.40 -12.15 43.40
N GLN A 100 -57.94 -10.93 43.21
CA GLN A 100 -59.27 -10.39 43.69
C GLN A 100 -59.51 -10.35 45.25
N GLU A 101 -60.41 -9.57 45.88
CA GLU A 101 -61.40 -8.49 45.53
C GLU A 101 -61.73 -7.66 46.83
N ASN A 102 -62.63 -6.67 47.00
CA ASN A 102 -63.59 -5.85 46.20
C ASN A 102 -63.87 -4.53 46.98
N ASN A 103 -64.10 -3.39 46.32
CA ASN A 103 -65.21 -2.50 46.74
C ASN A 103 -65.66 -1.48 45.66
N ASN A 104 -66.92 -1.62 45.21
CA ASN A 104 -68.00 -0.60 45.07
C ASN A 104 -67.67 0.89 44.71
N ARG A 105 -68.46 1.61 43.88
CA ARG A 105 -69.61 1.27 42.99
C ARG A 105 -70.06 2.49 42.16
N ASN A 106 -70.36 2.34 40.86
CA ASN A 106 -71.63 2.75 40.22
C ASN A 106 -71.64 2.61 38.67
N ARG A 107 -72.64 1.83 38.18
CA ARG A 107 -73.58 2.06 37.04
C ARG A 107 -73.11 2.83 35.79
N ARG A 108 -73.42 2.47 34.52
CA ARG A 108 -74.19 1.43 33.76
C ARG A 108 -73.80 1.63 32.26
N GLN A 109 -74.16 0.93 31.17
CA GLN A 109 -75.02 -0.20 30.72
C GLN A 109 -74.54 -0.60 29.27
N ALA A 110 -75.01 -1.61 28.54
CA ALA A 110 -75.10 -3.07 28.73
C ALA A 110 -75.50 -3.76 27.39
N ILE A 111 -75.28 -5.09 27.23
CA ILE A 111 -75.92 -6.04 26.25
C ILE A 111 -75.43 -5.91 24.77
N ALA A 112 -75.15 -6.96 23.96
CA ALA A 112 -75.21 -8.45 24.06
C ALA A 112 -74.01 -9.13 23.30
N VAL A 113 -73.44 -10.29 23.74
CA VAL A 113 -73.71 -11.71 23.30
C VAL A 113 -73.30 -11.99 21.82
N ARG A 114 -72.53 -13.03 21.42
CA ARG A 114 -72.59 -14.51 21.72
C ARG A 114 -71.22 -15.26 21.67
N LEU A 115 -71.24 -16.57 21.38
CA LEU A 115 -70.17 -17.60 21.27
C LEU A 115 -69.86 -17.96 19.79
N VAL A 116 -68.88 -18.79 19.33
CA VAL A 116 -68.45 -20.18 19.70
C VAL A 116 -66.94 -20.45 19.34
N SER A 117 -66.42 -21.64 19.71
CA SER A 117 -65.04 -22.20 19.64
C SER A 117 -64.54 -22.65 18.23
N SER A 118 -63.42 -23.37 17.95
CA SER A 118 -62.31 -24.03 18.71
C SER A 118 -61.17 -24.55 17.78
N LEU A 119 -59.89 -24.41 18.20
CA LEU A 119 -58.69 -25.28 17.94
C LEU A 119 -58.20 -25.61 16.48
N PRO A 120 -56.96 -26.15 16.28
CA PRO A 120 -56.24 -26.13 14.98
C PRO A 120 -55.65 -27.50 14.50
N VAL A 121 -54.59 -27.45 13.66
CA VAL A 121 -53.61 -28.51 13.26
C VAL A 121 -53.80 -29.20 11.89
N THR A 122 -52.79 -29.12 11.00
CA THR A 122 -52.14 -30.25 10.28
C THR A 122 -50.94 -29.83 9.39
N LYS A 123 -50.07 -30.78 9.01
CA LYS A 123 -48.99 -30.70 7.98
C LYS A 123 -49.10 -31.92 7.05
N PRO A 124 -48.60 -31.88 5.79
CA PRO A 124 -47.29 -32.50 5.44
C PRO A 124 -46.48 -31.61 4.44
N LYS A 125 -45.20 -31.80 4.04
CA LYS A 125 -44.42 -32.95 3.50
C LYS A 125 -45.04 -33.49 2.17
N ARG A 126 -44.32 -33.91 1.11
CA ARG A 126 -42.91 -34.36 0.94
C ARG A 126 -42.48 -34.45 -0.56
N THR A 127 -41.17 -34.29 -0.88
CA THR A 127 -40.34 -34.96 -1.94
C THR A 127 -40.71 -35.05 -3.46
N PHE A 128 -39.86 -34.41 -4.30
CA PHE A 128 -39.08 -34.88 -5.48
C PHE A 128 -39.65 -35.59 -6.75
N PHE A 129 -39.10 -35.13 -7.90
CA PHE A 129 -38.81 -35.76 -9.23
C PHE A 129 -39.88 -36.45 -10.12
N ALA A 130 -40.03 -35.93 -11.36
CA ALA A 130 -40.31 -36.68 -12.61
C ALA A 130 -39.97 -35.80 -13.86
N LEU A 131 -39.90 -36.39 -15.06
CA LEU A 131 -39.53 -35.70 -16.33
C LEU A 131 -40.70 -35.59 -17.35
N THR A 132 -40.63 -34.53 -18.17
CA THR A 132 -41.17 -34.35 -19.56
C THR A 132 -42.68 -34.57 -19.83
N PRO A 133 -43.20 -33.97 -20.93
CA PRO A 133 -43.34 -34.75 -22.18
C PRO A 133 -42.91 -33.99 -23.46
N LEU A 134 -42.91 -34.69 -24.60
CA LEU A 134 -42.56 -34.22 -25.96
C LEU A 134 -43.75 -34.33 -26.90
N ILE A 135 -43.97 -33.33 -27.78
CA ILE A 135 -44.68 -33.47 -29.08
C ILE A 135 -43.94 -32.60 -30.15
N ARG A 136 -43.91 -33.07 -31.41
CA ARG A 136 -43.32 -32.41 -32.61
C ARG A 136 -44.42 -31.78 -33.49
N ILE A 137 -44.06 -30.92 -34.46
CA ILE A 137 -44.34 -31.07 -35.92
C ILE A 137 -43.91 -29.82 -36.74
N ALA A 138 -43.44 -30.05 -37.99
CA ALA A 138 -43.20 -29.08 -39.09
C ALA A 138 -42.15 -27.95 -38.84
N GLY A 139 -41.60 -27.26 -39.86
CA GLY A 139 -41.74 -27.39 -41.33
C GLY A 139 -40.58 -26.70 -42.07
N ARG A 140 -40.46 -26.87 -43.40
CA ARG A 140 -39.33 -26.37 -44.22
C ARG A 140 -39.69 -25.17 -45.12
N LEU A 141 -38.64 -24.40 -45.47
CA LEU A 141 -38.35 -23.81 -46.80
C LEU A 141 -39.10 -22.57 -47.33
N ALA A 142 -38.27 -21.62 -47.83
CA ALA A 142 -38.24 -21.06 -49.20
C ALA A 142 -38.59 -19.57 -49.45
N LEU A 143 -37.70 -18.92 -50.25
CA LEU A 143 -37.95 -17.81 -51.21
C LEU A 143 -38.41 -16.44 -50.63
N SER A 144 -38.40 -15.31 -51.34
CA SER A 144 -37.47 -14.81 -52.39
C SER A 144 -37.70 -13.31 -52.67
N SER A 145 -36.61 -12.55 -52.87
CA SER A 145 -36.47 -11.40 -53.79
C SER A 145 -37.38 -10.15 -53.74
N LYS A 146 -36.68 -8.98 -53.76
CA LYS A 146 -36.82 -7.83 -54.70
C LYS A 146 -37.58 -6.53 -54.29
N HIS A 147 -36.91 -5.41 -54.66
CA HIS A 147 -37.41 -4.03 -54.92
C HIS A 147 -37.91 -3.18 -53.73
N SER A 148 -37.70 -1.86 -53.66
CA SER A 148 -36.82 -0.95 -54.45
C SER A 148 -36.65 0.46 -53.83
N HIS A 149 -35.63 1.21 -54.31
CA HIS A 149 -35.46 2.69 -54.36
C HIS A 149 -35.13 3.57 -53.12
N ALA A 150 -34.26 4.56 -53.43
CA ALA A 150 -34.20 5.95 -52.93
C ALA A 150 -33.50 6.31 -51.57
N MET A 151 -32.20 6.59 -51.71
CA MET A 151 -31.41 7.66 -51.04
C MET A 151 -32.13 9.05 -51.00
N PRO A 152 -31.72 10.05 -50.19
CA PRO A 152 -30.31 10.45 -49.87
C PRO A 152 -30.02 10.87 -48.40
N LEU A 153 -28.83 11.23 -47.87
CA LEU A 153 -27.35 11.07 -48.07
C LEU A 153 -26.71 11.63 -46.74
N PHE A 154 -25.46 11.52 -46.28
CA PHE A 154 -24.27 10.63 -46.37
C PHE A 154 -23.41 10.93 -45.10
N SER A 155 -22.51 10.11 -44.54
CA SER A 155 -21.33 9.34 -45.05
C SER A 155 -20.07 10.22 -45.24
N PHE A 156 -18.82 9.79 -44.96
CA PHE A 156 -18.26 8.45 -44.64
C PHE A 156 -17.43 8.46 -43.32
N TYR A 157 -17.11 7.38 -42.59
CA TYR A 157 -16.91 5.91 -42.81
C TYR A 157 -15.46 5.42 -43.07
N ASN A 158 -15.25 4.10 -42.86
CA ASN A 158 -14.10 3.55 -42.12
C ASN A 158 -13.67 2.14 -42.61
N LEU A 159 -12.37 1.81 -42.48
CA LEU A 159 -11.70 0.50 -42.31
C LEU A 159 -11.90 -0.72 -43.27
N ALA A 160 -10.85 -1.58 -43.27
CA ALA A 160 -10.85 -3.05 -43.47
C ALA A 160 -11.13 -3.67 -44.87
N SER A 161 -10.96 -4.99 -45.12
CA SER A 161 -9.91 -6.00 -44.77
C SER A 161 -10.30 -7.39 -45.34
N GLN A 162 -9.33 -8.22 -45.81
CA GLN A 162 -9.46 -9.70 -45.98
C GLN A 162 -10.53 -10.21 -47.02
N THR A 163 -10.64 -11.48 -47.48
CA THR A 163 -9.83 -12.73 -47.37
C THR A 163 -10.10 -13.72 -48.56
N LEU A 164 -9.02 -14.24 -49.17
CA LEU A 164 -8.74 -15.64 -49.60
C LEU A 164 -9.67 -16.53 -50.51
N LEU A 165 -9.01 -17.24 -51.47
CA LEU A 165 -9.08 -18.73 -51.76
C LEU A 165 -9.70 -19.31 -53.08
N ILE A 166 -9.06 -20.40 -53.58
CA ILE A 166 -9.42 -21.47 -54.57
C ILE A 166 -9.45 -21.20 -56.11
N THR A 167 -8.28 -21.40 -56.75
CA THR A 167 -7.93 -22.42 -57.78
C THR A 167 -8.98 -23.04 -58.73
N TYR A 168 -8.75 -22.97 -60.07
CA TYR A 168 -8.44 -24.15 -60.93
C TYR A 168 -7.88 -23.76 -62.33
N LEU A 169 -7.35 -24.75 -63.06
CA LEU A 169 -6.50 -24.60 -64.26
C LEU A 169 -7.27 -24.69 -65.60
N SER A 170 -6.79 -23.94 -66.63
CA SER A 170 -6.11 -24.52 -67.82
C SER A 170 -6.40 -23.80 -69.17
N CYS A 171 -5.34 -23.43 -69.91
CA CYS A 171 -5.22 -23.29 -71.39
C CYS A 171 -6.17 -22.36 -72.20
N ARG A 172 -5.79 -21.79 -73.37
CA ARG A 172 -4.46 -21.55 -74.02
C ARG A 172 -4.61 -20.67 -75.31
N ASP A 173 -3.56 -19.90 -75.63
CA ASP A 173 -3.14 -19.32 -76.94
C ASP A 173 -3.82 -18.07 -77.58
N HIS A 174 -2.94 -17.30 -78.26
CA HIS A 174 -3.07 -16.29 -79.34
C HIS A 174 -4.17 -15.18 -79.30
N GLY A 175 -3.94 -13.93 -79.74
CA GLY A 175 -2.69 -13.24 -80.16
C GLY A 175 -2.89 -12.10 -81.21
N LYS A 176 -1.89 -11.20 -81.31
CA LYS A 176 -1.61 -10.18 -82.38
C LYS A 176 -2.32 -8.79 -82.42
N ASN A 177 -1.50 -7.78 -82.78
CA ASN A 177 -1.76 -6.51 -83.51
C ASN A 177 -2.69 -5.43 -82.84
N GLU A 178 -2.68 -4.10 -83.09
CA GLU A 178 -1.85 -3.06 -83.79
C GLU A 178 -2.49 -1.65 -83.44
N LEU A 179 -1.99 -0.40 -83.66
CA LEU A 179 -0.69 0.27 -83.96
C LEU A 179 -0.89 1.84 -83.87
N ILE A 180 0.09 2.66 -84.30
CA ILE A 180 0.00 4.04 -84.88
C ILE A 180 0.17 5.33 -83.99
N ILE A 181 1.31 6.02 -84.26
CA ILE A 181 1.62 7.49 -84.38
C ILE A 181 1.29 8.49 -83.21
N GLY A 182 2.16 9.45 -82.84
CA GLY A 182 3.57 9.71 -83.22
C GLY A 182 4.06 11.17 -83.08
N SER A 183 5.32 11.44 -83.50
CA SER A 183 6.05 12.76 -83.59
C SER A 183 6.48 13.42 -82.24
N SER A 184 7.61 14.13 -82.07
CA SER A 184 8.64 14.70 -82.98
C SER A 184 10.09 14.59 -82.42
N ILE A 185 11.13 14.94 -83.21
CA ILE A 185 12.59 14.84 -82.89
C ILE A 185 13.33 16.18 -83.17
N PRO A 186 14.57 16.42 -82.66
CA PRO A 186 15.83 16.18 -83.42
C PRO A 186 16.93 15.44 -82.60
N LEU A 187 17.84 14.59 -83.13
CA LEU A 187 18.99 14.84 -84.05
C LEU A 187 20.08 15.77 -83.43
N VAL A 188 21.40 15.53 -83.46
CA VAL A 188 22.33 14.82 -84.40
C VAL A 188 23.46 14.13 -83.58
N SER A 189 23.72 12.81 -83.64
CA SER A 189 24.60 12.02 -84.56
C SER A 189 26.11 12.37 -84.62
N VAL A 190 26.99 11.35 -84.52
CA VAL A 190 28.16 11.06 -85.42
C VAL A 190 28.92 9.82 -84.91
N LYS A 191 29.46 8.99 -85.82
CA LYS A 191 30.34 7.83 -85.55
C LYS A 191 31.82 8.20 -85.73
N MET A 192 32.73 7.46 -85.08
CA MET A 192 33.91 6.87 -85.76
C MET A 192 34.56 5.74 -84.94
N GLU A 193 35.49 5.00 -85.56
CA GLU A 193 36.00 3.68 -85.11
C GLU A 193 37.53 3.65 -84.93
N LEU A 194 38.05 2.53 -84.38
CA LEU A 194 39.45 2.04 -84.43
C LEU A 194 40.49 2.90 -83.66
N PHE A 195 41.40 2.35 -82.85
CA PHE A 195 42.42 1.34 -83.17
C PHE A 195 42.95 0.57 -81.93
N SER A 196 43.60 -0.58 -82.17
CA SER A 196 44.85 -1.13 -81.57
C SER A 196 45.42 -0.54 -80.24
N ALA A 197 45.97 -1.30 -79.26
CA ALA A 197 46.07 -2.76 -79.04
C ALA A 197 46.71 -3.10 -77.66
N PHE A 198 46.67 -4.39 -77.29
CA PHE A 198 47.57 -5.13 -76.37
C PHE A 198 47.58 -4.86 -74.84
N ASN A 199 47.25 -5.92 -74.10
CA ASN A 199 47.77 -6.33 -72.78
C ASN A 199 47.87 -5.33 -71.60
N LEU A 200 47.03 -5.54 -70.56
CA LEU A 200 47.54 -6.08 -69.29
C LEU A 200 46.44 -6.71 -68.37
N HIS A 201 46.79 -7.88 -67.79
CA HIS A 201 46.36 -8.41 -66.48
C HIS A 201 44.87 -8.73 -66.16
N LEU A 202 44.53 -10.02 -66.24
CA LEU A 202 43.42 -10.64 -65.51
C LEU A 202 43.70 -10.70 -63.99
N ARG A 203 43.35 -9.68 -63.20
CA ARG A 203 43.38 -9.74 -61.71
C ARG A 203 42.24 -8.99 -60.98
N ARG A 204 41.02 -8.93 -61.54
CA ARG A 204 39.87 -8.23 -60.91
C ARG A 204 38.57 -9.00 -60.59
N PRO A 205 38.19 -10.16 -61.17
CA PRO A 205 36.93 -10.80 -60.78
C PRO A 205 36.98 -11.51 -59.41
N PHE A 206 38.14 -12.06 -59.04
CA PHE A 206 38.28 -12.91 -57.85
C PHE A 206 38.13 -12.14 -56.52
N TRP A 207 38.68 -10.93 -56.43
CA TRP A 207 38.53 -10.06 -55.25
C TRP A 207 37.11 -9.55 -55.07
N LEU A 208 36.37 -9.30 -56.16
CA LEU A 208 34.94 -8.96 -56.08
C LEU A 208 34.13 -10.16 -55.59
N LEU A 209 34.41 -11.38 -56.06
CA LEU A 209 33.73 -12.59 -55.61
C LEU A 209 34.02 -12.88 -54.12
N ILE A 210 35.28 -12.76 -53.69
CA ILE A 210 35.66 -12.89 -52.27
C ILE A 210 34.99 -11.81 -51.43
N SER A 211 34.98 -10.55 -51.88
CA SER A 211 34.32 -9.47 -51.14
C SER A 211 32.81 -9.68 -51.02
N LEU A 212 32.16 -10.17 -52.08
CA LEU A 212 30.72 -10.50 -52.04
C LEU A 212 30.43 -11.68 -51.11
N VAL A 213 31.26 -12.73 -51.12
CA VAL A 213 31.14 -13.88 -50.20
C VAL A 213 31.46 -13.48 -48.76
N PHE A 214 32.43 -12.60 -48.53
CA PHE A 214 32.75 -12.08 -47.20
C PHE A 214 31.66 -11.15 -46.67
N LEU A 215 31.03 -10.35 -47.54
CA LEU A 215 29.84 -9.56 -47.21
C LEU A 215 28.62 -10.46 -46.94
N LEU A 216 28.44 -11.55 -47.70
CA LEU A 216 27.37 -12.52 -47.46
C LEU A 216 27.59 -13.29 -46.15
N LEU A 217 28.83 -13.68 -45.84
CA LEU A 217 29.21 -14.26 -44.55
C LEU A 217 29.08 -13.27 -43.40
N LEU A 218 29.41 -11.99 -43.61
CA LEU A 218 29.12 -10.92 -42.67
C LEU A 218 27.61 -10.79 -42.45
N LEU A 219 26.77 -10.84 -43.49
CA LEU A 219 25.31 -10.74 -43.37
C LEU A 219 24.68 -11.99 -42.72
N LEU A 220 25.23 -13.18 -42.96
CA LEU A 220 24.82 -14.43 -42.32
C LEU A 220 25.25 -14.50 -40.84
N ASN A 221 26.43 -13.98 -40.52
CA ASN A 221 26.88 -13.79 -39.13
C ASN A 221 26.25 -12.54 -38.48
N SER A 222 25.71 -11.61 -39.27
CA SER A 222 24.82 -10.52 -38.84
C SER A 222 23.37 -10.97 -38.68
N ARG A 223 23.17 -12.28 -38.47
CA ARG A 223 22.26 -12.69 -37.40
C ARG A 223 22.81 -12.16 -36.07
N VAL A 224 22.58 -10.87 -35.83
CA VAL A 224 22.46 -10.36 -34.46
C VAL A 224 21.51 -11.32 -33.76
N VAL A 225 22.02 -12.03 -32.77
CA VAL A 225 21.18 -12.85 -31.90
C VAL A 225 20.44 -11.88 -30.98
N LEU A 226 19.42 -11.25 -31.55
CA LEU A 226 18.24 -10.83 -30.83
C LEU A 226 17.74 -12.08 -30.12
N SER A 227 18.17 -12.22 -28.86
CA SER A 227 17.58 -13.17 -27.92
C SER A 227 16.08 -12.92 -27.98
N ASP A 228 15.34 -13.91 -28.48
CA ASP A 228 13.88 -13.86 -28.50
C ASP A 228 13.42 -13.44 -27.08
N PRO A 229 12.63 -12.36 -26.92
CA PRO A 229 12.26 -11.86 -25.60
C PRO A 229 11.51 -12.95 -24.81
N ASN A 230 12.21 -13.55 -23.85
CA ASN A 230 11.78 -14.73 -23.10
C ASN A 230 10.40 -14.59 -22.45
N TYR A 231 9.96 -13.36 -22.16
CA TYR A 231 8.66 -13.06 -21.58
C TYR A 231 7.95 -11.92 -22.33
N LEU A 232 6.63 -11.99 -22.35
CA LEU A 232 5.77 -10.82 -22.45
C LEU A 232 5.60 -10.23 -21.05
N ILE A 233 5.68 -8.90 -20.94
CA ILE A 233 5.53 -8.11 -19.73
C ILE A 233 4.38 -7.13 -19.96
N GLY A 234 3.46 -7.02 -19.01
CA GLY A 234 2.34 -6.09 -19.09
C GLY A 234 2.08 -5.44 -17.74
N LEU A 235 2.01 -4.11 -17.71
CA LEU A 235 1.94 -3.31 -16.49
C LEU A 235 0.72 -2.38 -16.48
N GLY A 236 0.12 -2.17 -15.31
CA GLY A 236 -1.04 -1.32 -15.10
C GLY A 236 -1.07 -0.68 -13.71
N SER A 237 -1.77 0.45 -13.58
CA SER A 237 -1.90 1.21 -12.33
C SER A 237 -3.24 1.96 -12.30
N TYR A 238 -4.04 1.77 -11.25
CA TYR A 238 -5.39 2.33 -11.15
C TYR A 238 -5.74 2.78 -9.73
N ASP A 239 -6.51 3.86 -9.60
CA ASP A 239 -6.99 4.41 -8.33
C ASP A 239 -7.97 3.45 -7.60
N ILE A 240 -7.63 3.07 -6.36
CA ILE A 240 -8.46 2.27 -5.43
C ILE A 240 -8.86 3.09 -4.18
N THR A 241 -8.73 4.42 -4.24
CA THR A 241 -9.03 5.31 -3.11
C THR A 241 -10.51 5.22 -2.73
N GLY A 242 -10.75 4.65 -1.54
CA GLY A 242 -12.08 4.51 -0.97
C GLY A 242 -12.63 5.82 -0.35
N PRO A 243 -13.70 5.73 0.46
CA PRO A 243 -14.40 6.90 1.02
C PRO A 243 -13.55 7.75 1.96
N ALA A 244 -13.19 8.95 1.52
CA ALA A 244 -12.37 9.94 2.26
C ALA A 244 -13.10 10.71 3.38
N ALA A 245 -14.23 10.19 3.88
CA ALA A 245 -15.00 10.76 4.99
C ALA A 245 -15.80 9.66 5.73
N ASP A 246 -16.06 9.85 7.02
CA ASP A 246 -16.93 9.03 7.90
C ASP A 246 -16.57 7.55 8.10
N VAL A 247 -15.57 7.03 7.40
CA VAL A 247 -15.22 5.61 7.41
C VAL A 247 -13.98 5.39 8.25
N ASN A 248 -14.08 4.52 9.26
CA ASN A 248 -12.94 4.11 10.07
C ASN A 248 -11.84 3.48 9.22
N MET A 249 -10.60 3.79 9.56
CA MET A 249 -9.42 3.30 8.85
C MET A 249 -9.12 1.84 9.24
N MET A 250 -8.52 1.08 8.32
CA MET A 250 -8.12 -0.32 8.55
C MET A 250 -6.69 -0.36 9.08
N GLY A 251 -6.41 -1.28 10.02
CA GLY A 251 -5.12 -1.40 10.69
C GLY A 251 -5.29 -1.34 12.21
N TYR A 252 -5.07 -0.15 12.80
CA TYR A 252 -5.00 0.11 14.25
C TYR A 252 -6.24 -0.22 15.11
N ALA A 253 -7.30 -0.82 14.55
CA ALA A 253 -8.54 -1.17 15.26
C ALA A 253 -9.23 -0.01 16.02
N ASN A 254 -8.90 1.24 15.71
CA ASN A 254 -9.31 2.42 16.47
C ASN A 254 -10.66 2.98 15.99
N THR A 255 -11.68 2.99 16.86
CA THR A 255 -13.02 3.55 16.56
C THR A 255 -13.02 5.06 16.34
N ASP A 256 -12.00 5.77 16.83
CA ASP A 256 -11.87 7.22 16.68
C ASP A 256 -11.04 7.61 15.45
N GLN A 257 -10.34 6.66 14.84
CA GLN A 257 -9.57 6.87 13.61
C GLN A 257 -10.50 6.81 12.39
N ILE A 258 -11.18 7.92 12.13
CA ILE A 258 -12.16 8.07 11.07
C ILE A 258 -11.56 8.90 9.93
N ALA A 259 -11.68 8.44 8.68
CA ALA A 259 -11.22 9.17 7.51
C ALA A 259 -11.89 10.57 7.43
N SER A 260 -11.08 11.59 7.18
CA SER A 260 -11.48 13.00 7.06
C SER A 260 -10.65 13.72 5.99
N GLY A 261 -10.26 13.03 4.91
CA GLY A 261 -9.49 13.59 3.81
C GLY A 261 -8.54 12.61 3.13
N VAL A 262 -7.65 13.16 2.30
CA VAL A 262 -6.61 12.46 1.53
C VAL A 262 -5.30 13.20 1.69
N HIS A 263 -4.23 12.47 2.01
CA HIS A 263 -2.84 12.92 1.93
C HIS A 263 -2.28 12.60 0.55
N PHE A 264 -2.39 11.35 0.11
CA PHE A 264 -2.24 10.99 -1.30
C PHE A 264 -3.08 9.75 -1.65
N ARG A 265 -3.39 9.60 -2.95
CA ARG A 265 -4.22 8.52 -3.50
C ARG A 265 -3.65 7.12 -3.27
N LEU A 266 -4.55 6.14 -3.18
CA LEU A 266 -4.22 4.71 -3.10
C LEU A 266 -4.30 4.09 -4.49
N ARG A 267 -3.29 3.34 -4.94
CA ARG A 267 -3.28 2.63 -6.22
C ARG A 267 -3.24 1.11 -6.07
N ALA A 268 -3.94 0.40 -6.95
CA ALA A 268 -3.57 -0.97 -7.33
C ALA A 268 -2.53 -0.89 -8.46
N ARG A 269 -1.51 -1.75 -8.41
CA ARG A 269 -0.46 -1.85 -9.44
C ARG A 269 -0.27 -3.31 -9.84
N ALA A 270 -0.52 -3.63 -11.10
CA ALA A 270 -0.54 -4.98 -11.63
C ALA A 270 0.67 -5.25 -12.54
N PHE A 271 1.27 -6.41 -12.35
CA PHE A 271 2.45 -6.90 -13.06
C PHE A 271 2.10 -8.27 -13.64
N ILE A 272 1.91 -8.34 -14.95
CA ILE A 272 1.69 -9.58 -15.69
C ILE A 272 3.00 -9.98 -16.35
N VAL A 273 3.39 -11.24 -16.16
CA VAL A 273 4.50 -11.86 -16.88
C VAL A 273 4.00 -13.15 -17.51
N ALA A 274 4.21 -13.30 -18.82
CA ALA A 274 3.70 -14.42 -19.60
C ALA A 274 4.78 -14.98 -20.55
N GLU A 275 4.75 -16.28 -20.78
CA GLU A 275 5.47 -16.92 -21.88
C GLU A 275 4.70 -16.65 -23.19
N PRO A 276 5.35 -16.33 -24.32
CA PRO A 276 4.65 -15.97 -25.57
C PRO A 276 3.64 -17.00 -26.09
N LYS A 277 3.74 -18.27 -25.68
CA LYS A 277 2.80 -19.37 -26.02
C LYS A 277 2.54 -20.33 -24.84
N GLY A 278 2.65 -19.85 -23.59
CA GLY A 278 2.64 -20.71 -22.42
C GLY A 278 2.01 -20.08 -21.18
N ASN A 279 2.57 -20.41 -20.01
CA ASN A 279 2.06 -19.98 -18.73
C ASN A 279 2.14 -18.46 -18.55
N ARG A 280 1.30 -17.92 -17.66
CA ARG A 280 1.37 -16.53 -17.21
C ARG A 280 1.04 -16.43 -15.73
N VAL A 281 1.60 -15.41 -15.08
CA VAL A 281 1.31 -15.03 -13.70
C VAL A 281 0.94 -13.55 -13.63
N VAL A 282 0.08 -13.19 -12.67
CA VAL A 282 -0.31 -11.81 -12.36
C VAL A 282 -0.02 -11.56 -10.89
N PHE A 283 0.73 -10.51 -10.58
CA PHE A 283 0.84 -10.01 -9.22
C PHE A 283 0.28 -8.59 -9.13
N VAL A 284 -0.65 -8.35 -8.21
CA VAL A 284 -1.19 -7.02 -7.93
C VAL A 284 -0.80 -6.57 -6.52
N ASN A 285 -0.07 -5.46 -6.44
CA ASN A 285 0.24 -4.79 -5.18
C ASN A 285 -0.76 -3.65 -4.94
N LEU A 286 -1.41 -3.65 -3.78
CA LEU A 286 -2.42 -2.67 -3.38
C LEU A 286 -1.85 -1.71 -2.34
N ASP A 287 -2.09 -0.41 -2.51
CA ASP A 287 -1.93 0.62 -1.48
C ASP A 287 -3.04 0.49 -0.40
N ALA A 288 -3.12 -0.68 0.25
CA ALA A 288 -4.17 -1.06 1.19
C ALA A 288 -3.58 -1.85 2.38
N CYS A 289 -4.38 -2.02 3.45
CA CYS A 289 -3.91 -2.66 4.68
C CYS A 289 -3.70 -4.18 4.54
N MET A 290 -4.47 -4.86 3.69
CA MET A 290 -4.32 -6.29 3.38
C MET A 290 -5.18 -6.69 2.19
N ALA A 291 -4.89 -7.83 1.56
CA ALA A 291 -5.83 -8.49 0.67
C ALA A 291 -7.09 -8.97 1.42
N SER A 292 -8.19 -9.18 0.69
CA SER A 292 -9.46 -9.64 1.24
C SER A 292 -9.98 -10.80 0.42
N GLN A 293 -10.31 -11.92 1.08
CA GLN A 293 -10.88 -13.12 0.44
C GLN A 293 -12.03 -12.78 -0.51
N LEU A 294 -12.91 -11.88 -0.10
CA LEU A 294 -14.10 -11.50 -0.86
C LEU A 294 -13.77 -10.61 -2.06
N VAL A 295 -12.78 -9.73 -1.92
CA VAL A 295 -12.26 -8.94 -3.06
C VAL A 295 -11.60 -9.89 -4.06
N THR A 296 -10.76 -10.82 -3.61
CA THR A 296 -10.12 -11.83 -4.45
C THR A 296 -11.16 -12.68 -5.20
N ILE A 297 -12.15 -13.24 -4.51
CA ILE A 297 -13.25 -14.02 -5.13
C ILE A 297 -13.95 -13.20 -6.23
N LYS A 298 -14.36 -11.96 -5.94
CA LYS A 298 -15.09 -11.13 -6.93
C LYS A 298 -14.21 -10.58 -8.06
N VAL A 299 -12.91 -10.42 -7.86
CA VAL A 299 -11.96 -10.14 -8.94
C VAL A 299 -11.81 -11.37 -9.86
N ILE A 300 -11.60 -12.57 -9.31
CA ILE A 300 -11.48 -13.80 -10.11
C ILE A 300 -12.78 -14.09 -10.89
N GLU A 301 -13.95 -13.92 -10.28
CA GLU A 301 -15.24 -14.05 -10.99
C GLU A 301 -15.34 -13.14 -12.21
N ARG A 302 -14.96 -11.86 -12.09
CA ARG A 302 -15.00 -10.90 -13.21
C ARG A 302 -13.93 -11.19 -14.27
N LEU A 303 -12.71 -11.53 -13.85
CA LEU A 303 -11.64 -11.91 -14.79
C LEU A 303 -12.03 -13.16 -15.57
N LYS A 304 -12.64 -14.16 -14.91
CA LYS A 304 -13.14 -15.38 -15.57
C LYS A 304 -14.30 -15.11 -16.52
N ALA A 305 -15.19 -14.19 -16.17
CA ALA A 305 -16.25 -13.73 -17.08
C ALA A 305 -15.73 -12.95 -18.32
N ARG A 306 -14.54 -12.34 -18.22
CA ARG A 306 -13.91 -11.53 -19.30
C ARG A 306 -12.94 -12.33 -20.18
N TYR A 307 -12.10 -13.15 -19.57
CA TYR A 307 -10.96 -13.82 -20.21
C TYR A 307 -11.00 -15.36 -20.11
N GLY A 308 -12.07 -15.95 -19.57
CA GLY A 308 -12.15 -17.39 -19.30
C GLY A 308 -11.13 -17.83 -18.25
N ASP A 309 -10.65 -19.08 -18.35
CA ASP A 309 -9.68 -19.66 -17.41
C ASP A 309 -8.23 -19.13 -17.55
N LEU A 310 -8.04 -18.01 -18.26
CA LEU A 310 -6.73 -17.35 -18.44
C LEU A 310 -6.17 -16.76 -17.13
N TYR A 311 -7.07 -16.36 -16.22
CA TYR A 311 -6.77 -15.77 -14.93
C TYR A 311 -7.64 -16.42 -13.84
N THR A 312 -6.99 -17.13 -12.93
CA THR A 312 -7.62 -17.93 -11.86
C THR A 312 -6.85 -17.76 -10.55
N GLU A 313 -7.40 -18.29 -9.46
CA GLU A 313 -6.72 -18.43 -8.16
C GLU A 313 -5.34 -19.10 -8.25
N ASN A 314 -5.09 -19.87 -9.30
CA ASN A 314 -3.81 -20.55 -9.52
C ASN A 314 -2.69 -19.57 -9.90
N ASN A 315 -2.97 -18.56 -10.72
CA ASN A 315 -1.96 -17.69 -11.32
C ASN A 315 -2.11 -16.18 -11.04
N VAL A 316 -3.15 -15.77 -10.31
CA VAL A 316 -3.32 -14.39 -9.83
C VAL A 316 -2.98 -14.31 -8.34
N ALA A 317 -2.14 -13.34 -7.97
CA ALA A 317 -1.83 -12.95 -6.60
C ALA A 317 -2.24 -11.49 -6.36
N ILE A 318 -2.89 -11.21 -5.23
CA ILE A 318 -3.30 -9.86 -4.81
C ILE A 318 -2.77 -9.64 -3.38
N SER A 319 -1.86 -8.67 -3.18
CA SER A 319 -1.21 -8.39 -1.90
C SER A 319 -1.41 -6.94 -1.47
N GLY A 320 -1.58 -6.68 -0.17
CA GLY A 320 -1.61 -5.33 0.40
C GLY A 320 -0.25 -4.91 0.96
N LEU A 321 0.20 -3.68 0.68
CA LEU A 321 1.44 -3.13 1.25
C LEU A 321 1.36 -2.81 2.76
N HIS A 322 0.22 -3.08 3.41
CA HIS A 322 -0.02 -2.94 4.84
C HIS A 322 0.04 -1.50 5.37
N SER A 323 -0.61 -0.56 4.67
CA SER A 323 -0.88 0.80 5.17
C SER A 323 -2.02 0.77 6.20
N HIS A 324 -1.79 1.36 7.37
CA HIS A 324 -2.80 1.59 8.42
C HIS A 324 -3.57 2.91 8.22
N ALA A 325 -3.44 3.52 7.04
CA ALA A 325 -4.07 4.78 6.64
C ALA A 325 -4.98 4.62 5.39
N GLY A 326 -5.54 3.43 5.17
CA GLY A 326 -6.60 3.18 4.17
C GLY A 326 -8.00 3.04 4.81
N PRO A 327 -9.10 3.36 4.11
CA PRO A 327 -10.46 3.19 4.64
C PRO A 327 -10.86 1.71 4.75
N GLY A 328 -11.52 1.33 5.83
CA GLY A 328 -11.88 -0.06 6.14
C GLY A 328 -13.18 -0.56 5.52
N GLY A 329 -13.68 -1.68 6.06
CA GLY A 329 -14.98 -2.26 5.72
C GLY A 329 -15.02 -3.14 4.46
N TYR A 330 -13.88 -3.56 3.91
CA TYR A 330 -13.81 -4.40 2.70
C TYR A 330 -13.47 -5.89 2.97
N LEU A 331 -13.30 -6.26 4.24
CA LEU A 331 -13.13 -7.64 4.71
C LEU A 331 -14.49 -8.24 5.07
N GLN A 332 -14.63 -9.58 5.00
CA GLN A 332 -15.94 -10.24 5.07
C GLN A 332 -16.25 -11.00 6.37
N TYR A 333 -15.28 -11.18 7.26
CA TYR A 333 -15.44 -11.91 8.52
C TYR A 333 -15.69 -10.95 9.68
N VAL A 334 -16.51 -11.35 10.67
CA VAL A 334 -17.04 -10.43 11.70
C VAL A 334 -15.92 -9.67 12.43
N VAL A 335 -14.80 -10.32 12.79
CA VAL A 335 -13.75 -9.67 13.61
C VAL A 335 -13.10 -8.47 12.92
N TYR A 336 -13.06 -8.44 11.58
CA TYR A 336 -12.45 -7.36 10.80
C TYR A 336 -13.40 -6.20 10.51
N ILE A 337 -14.71 -6.38 10.73
CA ILE A 337 -15.73 -5.35 10.44
C ILE A 337 -16.29 -4.67 11.68
N VAL A 338 -16.05 -5.18 12.89
CA VAL A 338 -16.50 -4.55 14.15
C VAL A 338 -16.02 -3.09 14.24
N THR A 339 -14.75 -2.85 13.97
CA THR A 339 -14.11 -1.53 14.06
C THR A 339 -14.45 -0.59 12.90
N SER A 340 -14.83 -1.15 11.73
CA SER A 340 -15.31 -0.37 10.58
C SER A 340 -16.82 -0.09 10.60
N LEU A 341 -17.49 -0.39 11.71
CA LEU A 341 -18.95 -0.30 11.88
C LEU A 341 -19.70 -1.09 10.79
N GLY A 342 -19.16 -2.26 10.46
CA GLY A 342 -19.65 -3.15 9.43
C GLY A 342 -18.94 -3.01 8.08
N PHE A 343 -19.49 -3.66 7.08
CA PHE A 343 -19.02 -3.66 5.70
C PHE A 343 -19.33 -2.32 5.02
N VAL A 344 -18.37 -1.79 4.27
CA VAL A 344 -18.44 -0.49 3.59
C VAL A 344 -18.35 -0.71 2.09
N ARG A 345 -19.52 -0.78 1.46
CA ARG A 345 -19.65 -1.12 0.03
C ARG A 345 -18.80 -0.22 -0.88
N GLN A 346 -18.64 1.06 -0.54
CA GLN A 346 -17.81 2.01 -1.29
C GLN A 346 -16.31 1.63 -1.28
N SER A 347 -15.77 1.15 -0.15
CA SER A 347 -14.39 0.65 -0.06
C SER A 347 -14.22 -0.64 -0.84
N PHE A 348 -15.22 -1.53 -0.76
CA PHE A 348 -15.21 -2.82 -1.45
C PHE A 348 -15.26 -2.67 -2.98
N ASP A 349 -16.19 -1.87 -3.51
CA ASP A 349 -16.32 -1.68 -4.96
C ASP A 349 -15.11 -0.95 -5.54
N ALA A 350 -14.56 0.06 -4.84
CA ALA A 350 -13.32 0.74 -5.27
C ALA A 350 -12.13 -0.24 -5.42
N LEU A 351 -12.00 -1.21 -4.50
CA LEU A 351 -10.99 -2.27 -4.60
C LEU A 351 -11.28 -3.24 -5.76
N VAL A 352 -12.48 -3.80 -5.85
CA VAL A 352 -12.80 -4.81 -6.90
C VAL A 352 -12.74 -4.18 -8.30
N ASP A 353 -13.35 -3.00 -8.50
CA ASP A 353 -13.33 -2.30 -9.78
C ASP A 353 -11.91 -1.88 -10.14
N GLY A 354 -11.16 -1.28 -9.21
CA GLY A 354 -9.81 -0.80 -9.49
C GLY A 354 -8.81 -1.91 -9.76
N ILE A 355 -8.92 -3.06 -9.08
CA ILE A 355 -8.09 -4.24 -9.38
C ILE A 355 -8.45 -4.83 -10.76
N GLU A 356 -9.74 -4.95 -11.10
CA GLU A 356 -10.15 -5.39 -12.44
C GLU A 356 -9.57 -4.46 -13.52
N LYS A 357 -9.70 -3.13 -13.35
CA LYS A 357 -9.16 -2.14 -14.30
C LYS A 357 -7.64 -2.17 -14.39
N CYS A 358 -6.96 -2.36 -13.27
CA CYS A 358 -5.50 -2.46 -13.22
C CYS A 358 -4.99 -3.70 -13.97
N ILE A 359 -5.63 -4.86 -13.78
CA ILE A 359 -5.29 -6.09 -14.50
C ILE A 359 -5.64 -5.98 -15.99
N ILE A 360 -6.75 -5.34 -16.37
CA ILE A 360 -7.09 -5.08 -17.78
C ILE A 360 -6.01 -4.22 -18.44
N GLN A 361 -5.64 -3.07 -17.84
CA GLN A 361 -4.54 -2.25 -18.37
C GLN A 361 -3.26 -3.07 -18.57
N ALA A 362 -2.89 -3.88 -17.57
CA ALA A 362 -1.72 -4.72 -17.64
C ALA A 362 -1.84 -5.84 -18.69
N HIS A 363 -3.05 -6.30 -19.04
CA HIS A 363 -3.30 -7.27 -20.11
C HIS A 363 -3.17 -6.61 -21.50
N GLU A 364 -3.83 -5.49 -21.72
CA GLU A 364 -3.78 -4.81 -23.03
C GLU A 364 -2.38 -4.22 -23.32
N ASN A 365 -1.58 -3.96 -22.28
CA ASN A 365 -0.18 -3.52 -22.37
C ASN A 365 0.85 -4.69 -22.45
N LEU A 366 0.46 -5.93 -22.79
CA LEU A 366 1.37 -7.09 -22.84
C LEU A 366 2.34 -7.02 -24.04
N HIS A 367 3.55 -6.50 -23.81
CA HIS A 367 4.60 -6.34 -24.81
C HIS A 367 5.83 -7.24 -24.54
N PRO A 368 6.66 -7.58 -25.54
CA PRO A 368 7.83 -8.43 -25.34
C PRO A 368 8.96 -7.73 -24.56
N GLY A 369 9.59 -8.41 -23.60
CA GLY A 369 10.63 -7.79 -22.77
C GLY A 369 11.56 -8.75 -22.03
N SER A 370 12.24 -8.20 -21.02
CA SER A 370 13.15 -8.90 -20.12
C SER A 370 13.03 -8.34 -18.70
N ILE A 371 13.19 -9.23 -17.71
CA ILE A 371 13.16 -8.87 -16.29
C ILE A 371 14.56 -9.07 -15.72
N PHE A 372 15.02 -8.12 -14.91
CA PHE A 372 16.28 -8.20 -14.18
C PHE A 372 16.02 -8.17 -12.67
N VAL A 373 16.85 -8.86 -11.90
CA VAL A 373 16.78 -8.93 -10.43
C VAL A 373 18.01 -8.29 -9.81
N ASN A 374 17.85 -7.69 -8.62
CA ASN A 374 18.95 -7.16 -7.82
C ASN A 374 18.58 -7.13 -6.32
N LYS A 375 19.58 -7.09 -5.43
CA LYS A 375 19.42 -7.20 -3.98
C LYS A 375 20.36 -6.24 -3.23
N GLY A 376 19.92 -5.68 -2.12
CA GLY A 376 20.78 -4.84 -1.27
C GLY A 376 20.14 -4.45 0.06
N GLU A 377 20.98 -4.12 1.04
CA GLU A 377 20.52 -3.82 2.40
C GLU A 377 19.97 -2.40 2.58
N ILE A 378 18.99 -2.27 3.48
CA ILE A 378 18.53 -1.02 4.09
C ILE A 378 18.54 -1.23 5.61
N LEU A 379 19.35 -0.45 6.32
CA LEU A 379 19.60 -0.66 7.75
C LEU A 379 18.73 0.21 8.68
N ASP A 380 18.07 1.24 8.14
CA ASP A 380 17.40 2.30 8.90
C ASP A 380 15.93 2.55 8.48
N ALA A 381 15.30 1.57 7.82
CA ALA A 381 13.89 1.62 7.39
C ALA A 381 12.97 0.61 8.12
N GLY A 382 13.50 -0.15 9.08
CA GLY A 382 12.74 -1.08 9.92
C GLY A 382 13.48 -1.39 11.22
N ALA A 383 12.75 -1.65 12.30
CA ALA A 383 13.26 -2.06 13.61
C ALA A 383 12.33 -3.08 14.26
N ASN A 384 12.86 -4.04 15.04
CA ASN A 384 12.02 -5.09 15.64
C ASN A 384 11.19 -4.50 16.81
N ARG A 385 9.87 -4.68 16.78
CA ARG A 385 8.93 -4.19 17.81
C ARG A 385 8.58 -5.23 18.87
N SER A 386 9.00 -6.48 18.69
CA SER A 386 8.86 -7.58 19.64
C SER A 386 10.19 -8.33 19.85
N PRO A 387 11.31 -7.62 20.15
CA PRO A 387 12.65 -8.22 20.20
C PRO A 387 12.79 -9.26 21.31
N SER A 388 12.04 -9.14 22.40
CA SER A 388 11.91 -10.14 23.46
C SER A 388 11.33 -11.48 22.96
N ALA A 389 10.41 -11.46 21.99
CA ALA A 389 9.93 -12.67 21.33
C ALA A 389 10.96 -13.22 20.33
N TYR A 390 11.57 -12.36 19.50
CA TYR A 390 12.63 -12.77 18.57
C TYR A 390 13.79 -13.47 19.29
N LEU A 391 14.21 -12.96 20.45
CA LEU A 391 15.28 -13.54 21.27
C LEU A 391 14.98 -14.95 21.81
N ASN A 392 13.71 -15.37 21.88
CA ASN A 392 13.36 -16.73 22.31
C ASN A 392 13.65 -17.79 21.23
N ASN A 393 13.81 -17.39 19.95
CA ASN A 393 14.30 -18.29 18.91
C ASN A 393 15.70 -18.86 19.27
N PRO A 394 16.04 -20.09 18.87
CA PRO A 394 17.29 -20.75 19.24
C PRO A 394 18.53 -19.92 18.92
N ALA A 395 19.46 -19.82 19.88
CA ALA A 395 20.66 -18.98 19.75
C ALA A 395 21.55 -19.37 18.54
N GLU A 396 21.64 -20.67 18.23
CA GLU A 396 22.35 -21.17 17.05
C GLU A 396 21.68 -20.73 15.74
N GLU A 397 20.34 -20.68 15.68
CA GLU A 397 19.62 -20.15 14.52
C GLU A 397 19.82 -18.63 14.41
N ARG A 398 19.65 -17.89 15.51
CA ARG A 398 19.86 -16.44 15.52
C ARG A 398 21.27 -16.03 15.09
N SER A 399 22.30 -16.81 15.44
CA SER A 399 23.68 -16.54 15.04
C SER A 399 23.95 -16.60 13.53
N LYS A 400 23.03 -17.16 12.73
CA LYS A 400 23.11 -17.21 11.27
C LYS A 400 22.76 -15.87 10.60
N TYR A 401 22.14 -14.94 11.34
CA TYR A 401 21.63 -13.67 10.82
C TYR A 401 22.23 -12.50 11.61
N LYS A 402 22.65 -11.44 10.90
CA LYS A 402 23.31 -10.26 11.50
C LYS A 402 22.35 -9.35 12.28
N TYR A 403 21.05 -9.41 11.98
CA TYR A 403 20.02 -8.52 12.50
C TYR A 403 18.75 -9.28 12.88
N ASP A 404 17.97 -8.72 13.80
CA ASP A 404 16.65 -9.17 14.25
C ASP A 404 15.48 -8.71 13.35
N VAL A 405 15.80 -8.02 12.25
CA VAL A 405 14.89 -7.69 11.13
C VAL A 405 15.52 -8.12 9.80
N ASP A 406 14.72 -8.32 8.76
CA ASP A 406 15.23 -8.56 7.40
C ASP A 406 15.57 -7.25 6.68
N THR A 407 16.87 -6.95 6.60
CA THR A 407 17.43 -5.74 5.98
C THR A 407 17.49 -5.78 4.46
N GLU A 408 17.36 -6.95 3.83
CA GLU A 408 17.48 -7.08 2.37
C GLU A 408 16.23 -6.60 1.63
N MET A 409 16.39 -5.62 0.73
CA MET A 409 15.44 -5.34 -0.32
C MET A 409 15.77 -6.19 -1.55
N THR A 410 14.78 -6.91 -2.10
CA THR A 410 14.86 -7.56 -3.41
C THR A 410 14.07 -6.74 -4.43
N LEU A 411 14.72 -6.33 -5.52
CA LEU A 411 14.15 -5.55 -6.62
C LEU A 411 14.04 -6.37 -7.90
N LEU A 412 12.95 -6.18 -8.64
CA LEU A 412 12.82 -6.49 -10.06
C LEU A 412 12.73 -5.23 -10.90
N LYS A 413 13.39 -5.25 -12.06
CA LYS A 413 13.39 -4.22 -13.09
C LYS A 413 12.79 -4.81 -14.36
N PHE A 414 11.71 -4.19 -14.84
CA PHE A 414 10.99 -4.62 -16.04
C PHE A 414 11.42 -3.74 -17.22
N VAL A 415 11.95 -4.37 -18.26
CA VAL A 415 12.48 -3.72 -19.45
C VAL A 415 11.72 -4.25 -20.67
N ASP A 416 10.98 -3.36 -21.31
CA ASP A 416 10.35 -3.58 -22.61
C ASP A 416 11.39 -3.54 -23.73
N THR A 417 11.18 -4.29 -24.81
CA THR A 417 12.15 -4.40 -25.92
C THR A 417 12.17 -3.16 -26.83
N GLU A 418 11.05 -2.44 -26.93
CA GLU A 418 10.92 -1.20 -27.73
C GLU A 418 11.11 0.04 -26.84
N TRP A 419 10.48 0.05 -25.67
CA TRP A 419 10.32 1.23 -24.82
C TRP A 419 11.35 1.36 -23.70
N GLY A 420 12.26 0.38 -23.55
CA GLY A 420 13.23 0.34 -22.46
C GLY A 420 12.57 0.07 -21.09
N PRO A 421 13.10 0.60 -19.97
CA PRO A 421 12.52 0.33 -18.66
C PRO A 421 11.07 0.85 -18.54
N VAL A 422 10.17 -0.01 -18.05
CA VAL A 422 8.73 0.27 -17.92
C VAL A 422 8.19 0.09 -16.50
N GLY A 423 8.91 -0.58 -15.60
CA GLY A 423 8.49 -0.65 -14.20
C GLY A 423 9.50 -1.26 -13.24
N SER A 424 9.16 -1.21 -11.96
CA SER A 424 9.93 -1.82 -10.87
C SER A 424 9.03 -2.45 -9.81
N PHE A 425 9.50 -3.53 -9.19
CA PHE A 425 8.79 -4.22 -8.10
C PHE A 425 9.77 -4.52 -6.97
N ASN A 426 9.43 -4.14 -5.74
CA ASN A 426 10.36 -4.12 -4.60
C ASN A 426 9.76 -4.85 -3.41
N TRP A 427 10.41 -5.91 -2.91
CA TRP A 427 10.07 -6.54 -1.63
C TRP A 427 11.01 -6.04 -0.53
N PHE A 428 10.45 -5.59 0.60
CA PHE A 428 11.19 -5.20 1.80
C PHE A 428 10.28 -5.29 3.03
N ALA A 429 10.78 -5.75 4.18
CA ALA A 429 9.98 -5.91 5.40
C ALA A 429 9.95 -4.62 6.24
N THR A 430 8.81 -3.92 6.28
CA THR A 430 8.55 -2.83 7.24
C THR A 430 7.07 -2.46 7.22
N HIS A 431 6.41 -2.33 8.38
CA HIS A 431 4.98 -1.97 8.45
C HIS A 431 4.66 -0.62 7.79
N GLY A 432 3.43 -0.49 7.25
CA GLY A 432 2.86 0.80 6.83
C GLY A 432 2.21 1.55 8.00
N THR A 433 2.99 1.80 9.06
CA THR A 433 2.59 2.44 10.32
C THR A 433 3.46 3.68 10.64
N SER A 434 3.86 4.44 9.62
CA SER A 434 4.53 5.73 9.81
C SER A 434 3.53 6.86 10.07
N MET A 435 2.33 6.76 9.49
CA MET A 435 1.14 7.52 9.89
C MET A 435 0.49 6.83 11.10
N SER A 436 0.29 7.57 12.19
CA SER A 436 -0.12 7.01 13.49
C SER A 436 -1.62 6.68 13.57
N ARG A 437 -2.03 6.02 14.66
CA ARG A 437 -3.46 5.80 15.00
C ARG A 437 -4.28 7.07 15.24
N THR A 438 -3.68 8.25 15.14
CA THR A 438 -4.34 9.57 15.23
C THR A 438 -4.50 10.27 13.87
N ASN A 439 -3.82 9.78 12.82
CA ASN A 439 -4.02 10.25 11.45
C ASN A 439 -5.45 9.96 10.98
N SER A 440 -6.05 10.92 10.27
CA SER A 440 -7.37 10.80 9.62
C SER A 440 -7.33 10.99 8.10
N LEU A 441 -6.17 11.20 7.48
CA LEU A 441 -6.04 11.37 6.03
C LEU A 441 -5.66 10.07 5.35
N ILE A 442 -6.36 9.73 4.25
CA ILE A 442 -6.03 8.54 3.45
C ILE A 442 -4.61 8.66 2.89
N SER A 443 -3.79 7.63 3.07
CA SER A 443 -2.37 7.61 2.71
C SER A 443 -1.91 6.18 2.39
N GLY A 444 -1.06 6.03 1.38
CA GLY A 444 -0.35 4.77 1.12
C GLY A 444 0.80 4.47 2.10
N ASP A 445 0.96 5.30 3.13
CA ASP A 445 2.06 5.25 4.12
C ASP A 445 3.45 5.23 3.43
N ASN A 446 4.48 4.72 4.11
CA ASN A 446 5.86 4.82 3.65
C ASN A 446 6.12 4.05 2.34
N LYS A 447 5.44 2.92 2.11
CA LYS A 447 5.58 2.13 0.86
C LYS A 447 4.84 2.75 -0.32
N GLY A 448 3.63 3.30 -0.13
CA GLY A 448 2.94 4.05 -1.16
C GLY A 448 3.67 5.35 -1.51
N ALA A 449 4.30 6.00 -0.52
CA ALA A 449 5.19 7.12 -0.75
C ALA A 449 6.41 6.71 -1.59
N ALA A 450 7.11 5.62 -1.23
CA ALA A 450 8.23 5.09 -2.00
C ALA A 450 7.85 4.77 -3.46
N ALA A 451 6.66 4.20 -3.69
CA ALA A 451 6.10 3.96 -5.02
C ALA A 451 5.89 5.26 -5.83
N ARG A 452 5.17 6.23 -5.26
CA ARG A 452 4.94 7.56 -5.88
C ARG A 452 6.26 8.27 -6.19
N PHE A 453 7.22 8.21 -5.27
CA PHE A 453 8.57 8.78 -5.43
C PHE A 453 9.35 8.15 -6.57
N MET A 454 9.32 6.82 -6.71
CA MET A 454 9.98 6.08 -7.78
C MET A 454 9.34 6.34 -9.16
N GLU A 455 8.01 6.40 -9.22
CA GLU A 455 7.28 6.74 -10.44
C GLU A 455 7.52 8.20 -10.88
N ASP A 456 7.57 9.16 -9.95
CA ASP A 456 7.88 10.55 -10.27
C ASP A 456 9.36 10.76 -10.67
N TRP A 457 10.29 10.05 -10.03
CA TRP A 457 11.72 10.02 -10.39
C TRP A 457 11.93 9.56 -11.83
N PHE A 458 11.27 8.46 -12.22
CA PHE A 458 11.41 7.93 -13.57
C PHE A 458 10.85 8.89 -14.62
N GLN A 459 9.69 9.50 -14.35
CA GLN A 459 9.08 10.50 -15.25
C GLN A 459 9.95 11.75 -15.41
N GLN A 460 10.58 12.24 -14.33
CA GLN A 460 11.45 13.41 -14.39
C GLN A 460 12.75 13.15 -15.18
N ASN A 461 13.40 12.00 -14.99
CA ASN A 461 14.63 11.66 -15.72
C ASN A 461 14.38 11.30 -17.19
N GLY A 462 13.23 10.71 -17.52
CA GLY A 462 12.83 10.48 -18.91
C GLY A 462 12.78 11.79 -19.72
N ILE A 463 12.19 12.84 -19.14
CA ILE A 463 12.12 14.18 -19.74
C ILE A 463 13.52 14.82 -19.83
N ALA A 464 14.41 14.58 -18.87
CA ALA A 464 15.78 15.10 -18.92
C ALA A 464 16.58 14.51 -20.08
N ASN A 465 16.50 13.18 -20.27
CA ASN A 465 17.26 12.46 -21.29
C ASN A 465 16.67 12.62 -22.70
N SER A 466 15.35 12.79 -22.85
CA SER A 466 14.71 13.10 -24.14
C SER A 466 15.06 14.49 -24.71
N TYR A 467 15.99 15.19 -24.07
CA TYR A 467 16.54 16.48 -24.51
C TYR A 467 18.07 16.47 -24.67
N SER A 468 18.72 15.30 -24.58
CA SER A 468 20.14 15.12 -24.89
C SER A 468 20.40 14.39 -26.22
N ASP A 469 19.42 13.65 -26.75
CA ASP A 469 19.51 13.00 -28.08
C ASP A 469 18.70 13.75 -29.16
N GLU A 470 19.42 14.08 -30.23
CA GLU A 470 19.05 14.51 -31.60
C GLU A 470 17.95 15.57 -31.88
N SER A 471 18.13 16.23 -33.04
CA SER A 471 17.32 17.35 -33.49
C SER A 471 16.27 16.94 -34.53
N VAL A 472 15.00 16.89 -34.13
CA VAL A 472 13.83 16.95 -35.04
C VAL A 472 12.87 18.03 -34.56
N VAL A 473 12.15 18.66 -35.50
CA VAL A 473 11.34 19.88 -35.29
C VAL A 473 9.86 19.54 -35.03
N ASP A 474 9.20 20.48 -34.34
CA ASP A 474 7.76 20.58 -34.02
C ASP A 474 7.19 19.68 -32.90
N GLY A 475 6.29 20.27 -32.10
CA GLY A 475 5.53 19.60 -31.06
C GLY A 475 5.45 20.34 -29.71
N ILE A 476 6.61 20.72 -29.14
CA ILE A 476 6.67 21.31 -27.78
C ILE A 476 7.58 22.56 -27.77
N PRO A 477 7.05 23.77 -27.46
CA PRO A 477 7.85 24.99 -27.40
C PRO A 477 8.85 25.03 -26.24
N ARG A 478 10.04 24.45 -26.43
CA ARG A 478 11.23 24.75 -25.61
C ARG A 478 11.69 26.18 -25.93
N ARG A 479 11.07 27.18 -25.32
CA ARG A 479 11.55 28.57 -25.30
C ARG A 479 11.81 29.09 -23.88
N ILE A 480 12.68 28.37 -23.16
CA ILE A 480 13.53 29.02 -22.16
C ILE A 480 14.57 29.85 -22.93
N SER A 481 14.13 31.00 -23.46
CA SER A 481 15.05 32.05 -23.85
C SER A 481 15.61 32.67 -22.57
N ASN A 482 16.92 32.59 -22.37
CA ASN A 482 17.64 33.21 -21.24
C ASN A 482 17.71 34.75 -21.41
N ILE A 483 16.54 35.37 -21.53
CA ILE A 483 16.28 36.81 -21.41
C ILE A 483 14.99 36.96 -20.57
N ILE A 484 15.05 36.45 -19.34
CA ILE A 484 14.33 37.07 -18.23
C ILE A 484 15.36 38.03 -17.63
N PRO A 485 15.17 39.36 -17.72
CA PRO A 485 15.91 40.32 -16.89
C PRO A 485 15.72 39.92 -15.41
N ASP A 486 16.74 40.18 -14.59
CA ASP A 486 16.90 39.62 -13.24
C ASP A 486 15.57 39.38 -12.50
N LEU A 487 15.32 38.15 -12.02
CA LEU A 487 14.08 37.77 -11.32
C LEU A 487 13.81 38.63 -10.07
N HIS A 488 14.80 39.40 -9.62
CA HIS A 488 14.64 40.45 -8.62
C HIS A 488 13.84 41.68 -9.07
N GLU A 489 13.84 42.05 -10.36
CA GLU A 489 13.09 43.21 -10.86
C GLU A 489 11.59 42.92 -10.97
N ASN A 490 11.24 41.68 -11.34
CA ASN A 490 9.86 41.29 -11.67
C ASN A 490 8.96 40.89 -10.48
N HIS A 491 9.37 41.09 -9.22
CA HIS A 491 8.52 40.71 -8.08
C HIS A 491 7.20 41.50 -8.05
N HIS A 492 7.24 42.79 -8.36
CA HIS A 492 6.06 43.66 -8.39
C HIS A 492 5.08 43.24 -9.50
N GLU A 493 5.58 42.93 -10.69
CA GLU A 493 4.76 42.45 -11.81
C GLU A 493 4.06 41.12 -11.49
N LEU A 494 4.75 40.19 -10.82
CA LEU A 494 4.13 38.93 -10.38
C LEU A 494 3.03 39.15 -9.33
N LEU A 495 3.19 40.15 -8.45
CA LEU A 495 2.19 40.53 -7.45
C LEU A 495 0.97 41.22 -8.07
N GLU A 496 1.16 42.14 -9.01
CA GLU A 496 0.06 42.76 -9.78
C GLU A 496 -0.71 41.71 -10.60
N LEU A 497 0.02 40.80 -11.26
CA LEU A 497 -0.57 39.70 -12.02
C LEU A 497 -1.37 38.76 -11.09
N ALA A 498 -0.85 38.40 -9.91
CA ALA A 498 -1.59 37.63 -8.92
C ALA A 498 -2.85 38.38 -8.41
N ALA A 499 -2.74 39.68 -8.11
CA ALA A 499 -3.85 40.50 -7.65
C ALA A 499 -5.01 40.56 -8.65
N SER A 500 -4.74 40.43 -9.95
CA SER A 500 -5.77 40.38 -11.00
C SER A 500 -6.69 39.14 -10.94
N PHE A 501 -6.27 38.07 -10.24
CA PHE A 501 -7.05 36.84 -10.08
C PHE A 501 -7.56 36.68 -8.63
N GLN A 502 -8.74 37.23 -8.36
CA GLN A 502 -9.46 36.99 -7.10
C GLN A 502 -10.15 35.59 -7.13
N SER A 503 -10.61 35.12 -5.96
CA SER A 503 -11.34 33.85 -5.85
C SER A 503 -12.65 33.85 -6.65
N SER A 504 -12.97 32.67 -7.20
CA SER A 504 -14.20 32.45 -7.96
C SER A 504 -15.31 31.92 -7.07
N SER A 505 -16.54 32.43 -7.20
CA SER A 505 -17.70 31.75 -6.62
C SER A 505 -17.87 30.37 -7.25
N GLY A 506 -18.34 29.40 -6.46
CA GLY A 506 -18.49 27.99 -6.83
C GLY A 506 -19.39 27.77 -8.05
N GLN A 507 -18.86 27.08 -9.05
CA GLN A 507 -19.54 26.82 -10.32
C GLN A 507 -19.92 25.34 -10.47
N PRO A 508 -21.04 25.01 -11.14
CA PRO A 508 -21.33 23.65 -11.59
C PRO A 508 -20.19 23.09 -12.45
N ALA A 509 -19.91 21.80 -12.28
CA ALA A 509 -18.88 21.08 -13.03
C ALA A 509 -19.43 19.77 -13.61
N THR A 510 -18.77 19.23 -14.62
CA THR A 510 -18.93 17.83 -15.03
C THR A 510 -17.93 16.95 -14.28
N LYS A 511 -18.28 15.70 -13.93
CA LYS A 511 -17.34 14.73 -13.33
C LYS A 511 -16.01 14.59 -14.11
N ILE A 512 -16.08 14.64 -15.44
CA ILE A 512 -14.93 14.50 -16.34
C ILE A 512 -13.91 15.66 -16.15
N LEU A 513 -14.33 16.82 -15.64
CA LEU A 513 -13.45 17.99 -15.48
C LEU A 513 -12.32 17.74 -14.48
N SER A 514 -12.56 17.04 -13.37
CA SER A 514 -11.50 16.71 -12.40
C SER A 514 -10.52 15.69 -12.98
N ILE A 515 -11.01 14.69 -13.71
CA ILE A 515 -10.21 13.68 -14.42
C ILE A 515 -9.32 14.34 -15.48
N ALA A 516 -9.88 15.24 -16.30
CA ALA A 516 -9.14 15.95 -17.36
C ALA A 516 -8.16 17.01 -16.83
N LYS A 517 -8.39 17.57 -15.63
CA LYS A 517 -7.50 18.54 -14.98
C LYS A 517 -6.45 17.95 -14.04
N ARG A 518 -6.53 16.67 -13.68
CA ARG A 518 -5.50 15.96 -12.91
C ARG A 518 -4.11 16.13 -13.56
N VAL A 519 -3.05 16.23 -12.76
CA VAL A 519 -1.66 16.35 -13.24
C VAL A 519 -1.28 15.09 -14.03
N ARG A 520 -1.55 13.92 -13.45
CA ARG A 520 -1.28 12.59 -14.02
C ARG A 520 -2.54 12.05 -14.73
N SER A 521 -3.22 12.89 -15.51
CA SER A 521 -4.45 12.50 -16.21
C SER A 521 -4.18 11.51 -17.34
N ALA A 522 -4.82 10.34 -17.29
CA ALA A 522 -4.77 9.34 -18.36
C ALA A 522 -5.28 9.87 -19.72
N LEU A 523 -6.12 10.92 -19.72
CA LEU A 523 -6.60 11.59 -20.94
C LEU A 523 -5.53 12.42 -21.67
N ARG A 524 -4.29 12.47 -21.15
CA ARG A 524 -3.17 13.24 -21.69
C ARG A 524 -1.96 12.39 -22.10
N GLN A 525 -2.01 11.08 -21.89
CA GLN A 525 -0.93 10.17 -22.29
C GLN A 525 -1.29 9.55 -23.65
N ALA A 526 -0.46 9.83 -24.65
CA ALA A 526 -0.50 9.17 -25.95
C ALA A 526 0.59 8.08 -26.00
N ASP A 527 0.27 6.99 -26.68
CA ASP A 527 1.16 5.98 -27.29
C ASP A 527 2.10 5.15 -26.39
N LYS A 528 2.50 5.59 -25.19
CA LYS A 528 3.31 4.79 -24.24
C LYS A 528 2.66 4.74 -22.83
N PRO A 529 2.49 3.56 -22.22
CA PRO A 529 2.00 3.44 -20.85
C PRO A 529 3.00 4.00 -19.82
N GLY A 530 2.47 4.65 -18.77
CA GLY A 530 3.27 5.23 -17.70
C GLY A 530 4.04 4.19 -16.88
N PHE A 531 5.23 4.57 -16.39
CA PHE A 531 6.06 3.71 -15.53
C PHE A 531 5.35 3.37 -14.21
N VAL A 532 5.37 2.09 -13.83
CA VAL A 532 4.70 1.56 -12.62
C VAL A 532 5.72 1.09 -11.59
N SER A 533 5.59 1.48 -10.32
CA SER A 533 6.47 1.01 -9.24
C SER A 533 5.69 0.46 -8.04
N ALA A 534 5.94 -0.80 -7.67
CA ALA A 534 5.34 -1.41 -6.48
C ALA A 534 6.36 -1.60 -5.35
N PHE A 535 5.93 -1.34 -4.11
CA PHE A 535 6.64 -1.69 -2.88
C PHE A 535 5.76 -2.64 -2.08
N CYS A 536 6.08 -3.93 -2.15
CA CYS A 536 5.35 -5.03 -1.52
C CYS A 536 5.86 -5.30 -0.10
N GLN A 537 5.03 -5.96 0.69
CA GLN A 537 5.44 -6.55 1.96
C GLN A 537 6.14 -7.89 1.78
N SER A 538 7.08 -8.14 2.67
CA SER A 538 7.62 -9.48 2.95
C SER A 538 7.05 -9.96 4.30
N ASN A 539 7.80 -10.74 5.05
CA ASN A 539 7.62 -11.05 6.46
C ASN A 539 7.88 -9.81 7.35
N CYS A 540 6.90 -8.91 7.44
CA CYS A 540 6.99 -7.67 8.23
C CYS A 540 6.41 -7.74 9.65
N GLY A 541 5.94 -8.90 10.10
CA GLY A 541 5.02 -9.03 11.25
C GLY A 541 5.53 -8.45 12.58
N ASP A 542 6.84 -8.44 12.80
CA ASP A 542 7.51 -7.84 13.96
C ASP A 542 8.35 -6.59 13.61
N VAL A 543 8.25 -6.07 12.38
CA VAL A 543 9.11 -4.99 11.85
C VAL A 543 8.35 -3.67 11.72
N SER A 544 8.71 -2.70 12.56
CA SER A 544 8.15 -1.34 12.62
C SER A 544 8.99 -0.33 11.84
N PRO A 545 8.39 0.68 11.16
CA PRO A 545 9.10 1.82 10.57
C PRO A 545 9.54 2.87 11.61
N ASN A 546 9.15 2.72 12.89
CA ASN A 546 9.37 3.70 13.95
C ASN A 546 10.78 3.53 14.59
N VAL A 547 11.80 3.69 13.74
CA VAL A 547 13.20 3.28 13.99
C VAL A 547 13.97 4.07 15.06
N LEU A 548 13.41 5.12 15.69
CA LEU A 548 14.09 5.80 16.81
C LEU A 548 13.96 5.05 18.14
N GLY A 549 13.16 3.98 18.18
CA GLY A 549 12.88 3.19 19.40
C GLY A 549 11.55 3.57 20.07
N THR A 550 11.27 2.94 21.20
CA THR A 550 9.97 2.99 21.89
C THR A 550 10.08 3.68 23.24
N PHE A 551 9.20 4.65 23.48
CA PHE A 551 9.28 5.55 24.63
C PHE A 551 7.92 5.85 25.25
N CYS A 552 7.96 6.12 26.55
CA CYS A 552 6.85 6.61 27.34
C CYS A 552 6.56 8.09 27.01
N ILE A 553 5.32 8.40 26.65
CA ILE A 553 4.92 9.77 26.24
C ILE A 553 4.81 10.76 27.42
N ASP A 554 4.71 10.27 28.65
CA ASP A 554 4.55 11.04 29.88
C ASP A 554 5.89 11.42 30.55
N THR A 555 6.87 10.51 30.48
CA THR A 555 8.17 10.58 31.17
C THR A 555 9.35 10.71 30.21
N GLY A 556 9.17 10.38 28.93
CA GLY A 556 10.23 10.38 27.92
C GLY A 556 11.22 9.22 28.02
N LEU A 557 11.10 8.35 29.02
CA LEU A 557 11.94 7.17 29.23
C LEU A 557 11.65 6.07 28.17
N PRO A 558 12.57 5.13 27.93
CA PRO A 558 12.28 3.93 27.15
C PRO A 558 11.14 3.11 27.78
N CYS A 559 10.34 2.41 26.97
CA CYS A 559 9.33 1.48 27.48
C CYS A 559 9.95 0.22 28.09
N ASP A 560 9.15 -0.56 28.83
CA ASP A 560 9.53 -1.93 29.19
C ASP A 560 9.77 -2.83 27.96
N PHE A 561 10.79 -3.68 28.05
CA PHE A 561 11.28 -4.52 26.95
C PHE A 561 10.45 -5.79 26.70
N ASN A 562 9.79 -6.32 27.73
CA ASN A 562 9.03 -7.58 27.63
C ASN A 562 7.55 -7.32 27.32
N HIS A 563 6.98 -6.28 27.95
CA HIS A 563 5.55 -5.99 27.94
C HIS A 563 5.20 -4.72 27.14
N SER A 564 6.20 -3.89 26.78
CA SER A 564 6.02 -2.62 26.08
C SER A 564 5.06 -1.68 26.80
N THR A 565 5.25 -1.56 28.11
CA THR A 565 4.45 -0.70 28.98
C THR A 565 5.28 0.35 29.71
N CYS A 566 4.59 1.35 30.24
CA CYS A 566 5.14 2.47 30.99
C CYS A 566 4.40 2.57 32.31
N GLY A 567 5.04 2.12 33.39
CA GLY A 567 4.39 2.04 34.71
C GLY A 567 3.19 1.08 34.78
N GLY A 568 3.21 -0.01 34.00
CA GLY A 568 2.11 -0.98 33.93
C GLY A 568 0.95 -0.55 33.02
N LYS A 569 1.25 0.24 31.97
CA LYS A 569 0.29 0.68 30.95
C LYS A 569 0.87 0.64 29.54
N ASN A 570 0.17 0.01 28.61
CA ASN A 570 0.51 0.01 27.18
C ASN A 570 0.18 1.36 26.51
N GLU A 571 -0.90 2.06 26.92
CA GLU A 571 -1.42 3.26 26.22
C GLU A 571 -0.48 4.47 26.27
N LEU A 572 0.62 4.38 27.00
CA LEU A 572 1.67 5.40 27.12
C LEU A 572 2.94 5.07 26.33
N CYS A 573 3.11 3.83 25.84
CA CYS A 573 4.29 3.41 25.10
C CYS A 573 4.11 3.56 23.59
N TYR A 574 4.94 4.39 22.96
CA TYR A 574 4.91 4.62 21.51
C TYR A 574 6.30 4.50 20.87
N GLY A 575 6.36 3.85 19.71
CA GLY A 575 7.48 3.94 18.78
C GLY A 575 7.57 5.34 18.19
N ARG A 576 8.79 5.80 17.88
CA ARG A 576 9.02 7.11 17.26
C ARG A 576 9.63 6.98 15.86
N GLY A 577 8.89 7.49 14.86
CA GLY A 577 9.39 7.66 13.49
C GLY A 577 10.54 8.67 13.39
N PRO A 578 11.36 8.61 12.33
CA PRO A 578 12.56 9.45 12.19
C PRO A 578 12.27 10.95 12.01
N GLY A 579 11.02 11.35 11.75
CA GLY A 579 10.57 12.74 11.70
C GLY A 579 9.79 13.20 12.95
N TYR A 580 9.74 12.37 14.01
CA TYR A 580 8.93 12.63 15.22
C TYR A 580 9.15 14.06 15.78
N PRO A 581 8.07 14.81 16.11
CA PRO A 581 6.67 14.38 16.18
C PRO A 581 5.88 14.45 14.85
N ASP A 582 6.50 14.78 13.71
CA ASP A 582 5.80 14.81 12.41
C ASP A 582 5.73 13.41 11.78
N GLU A 583 4.53 12.82 11.78
CA GLU A 583 4.23 11.53 11.15
C GLU A 583 4.32 11.58 9.61
N PHE A 584 4.02 12.72 8.98
CA PHE A 584 4.16 12.90 7.53
C PHE A 584 5.64 12.96 7.14
N GLU A 585 6.46 13.67 7.92
CA GLU A 585 7.92 13.70 7.71
C GLU A 585 8.56 12.34 8.01
N SER A 586 8.08 11.62 9.03
CA SER A 586 8.49 10.23 9.30
C SER A 586 8.18 9.31 8.12
N THR A 587 6.95 9.38 7.60
CA THR A 587 6.50 8.66 6.40
C THR A 587 7.35 9.02 5.18
N ARG A 588 7.68 10.31 5.00
CA ARG A 588 8.53 10.81 3.93
C ARG A 588 9.93 10.21 3.99
N ILE A 589 10.54 10.16 5.18
CA ILE A 589 11.91 9.65 5.37
C ILE A 589 11.98 8.13 5.18
N ILE A 590 11.04 7.34 5.76
CA ILE A 590 11.04 5.87 5.58
C ILE A 590 10.68 5.48 4.14
N GLY A 591 9.81 6.25 3.47
CA GLY A 591 9.54 6.09 2.05
C GLY A 591 10.75 6.46 1.18
N GLU A 592 11.44 7.57 1.49
CA GLU A 592 12.65 7.99 0.78
C GLU A 592 13.79 6.97 0.93
N ARG A 593 13.98 6.37 2.11
CA ARG A 593 14.98 5.30 2.34
C ARG A 593 14.75 4.09 1.42
N GLN A 594 13.51 3.62 1.33
CA GLN A 594 13.13 2.54 0.42
C GLN A 594 13.27 2.94 -1.06
N PHE A 595 12.80 4.14 -1.43
CA PHE A 595 12.93 4.68 -2.79
C PHE A 595 14.39 4.81 -3.25
N ARG A 596 15.28 5.40 -2.43
CA ARG A 596 16.71 5.56 -2.79
C ARG A 596 17.37 4.21 -3.04
N LYS A 597 17.12 3.20 -2.20
CA LYS A 597 17.66 1.85 -2.42
C LYS A 597 17.09 1.21 -3.70
N ALA A 598 15.80 1.39 -3.98
CA ALA A 598 15.21 0.93 -5.23
C ALA A 598 15.84 1.59 -6.46
N VAL A 599 16.17 2.89 -6.41
CA VAL A 599 16.92 3.58 -7.48
C VAL A 599 18.32 2.99 -7.66
N ASP A 600 19.08 2.80 -6.57
CA ASP A 600 20.42 2.18 -6.63
C ASP A 600 20.36 0.80 -7.30
N LEU A 601 19.43 -0.05 -6.84
CA LEU A 601 19.26 -1.42 -7.32
C LEU A 601 18.74 -1.45 -8.75
N PHE A 602 17.84 -0.55 -9.15
CA PHE A 602 17.30 -0.45 -10.50
C PHE A 602 18.36 -0.02 -11.51
N ASN A 603 19.24 0.91 -11.12
CA ASN A 603 20.32 1.36 -11.99
C ASN A 603 21.43 0.31 -12.14
N THR A 604 21.69 -0.48 -11.09
CA THR A 604 22.75 -1.52 -11.09
C THR A 604 22.28 -2.94 -11.45
N ALA A 605 20.97 -3.18 -11.62
CA ALA A 605 20.42 -4.50 -11.94
C ALA A 605 20.94 -5.04 -13.28
N SER A 606 21.66 -6.16 -13.21
CA SER A 606 22.33 -6.83 -14.33
C SER A 606 21.99 -8.32 -14.48
N GLU A 607 21.55 -9.00 -13.41
CA GLU A 607 21.12 -10.40 -13.49
C GLU A 607 19.77 -10.51 -14.18
N LYS A 608 19.72 -11.07 -15.40
CA LYS A 608 18.48 -11.34 -16.13
C LYS A 608 17.78 -12.60 -15.57
N LEU A 609 16.46 -12.52 -15.36
CA LEU A 609 15.62 -13.69 -15.07
C LEU A 609 15.42 -14.52 -16.34
N ASN A 610 15.64 -15.83 -16.25
CA ASN A 610 15.53 -16.78 -17.38
C ASN A 610 14.93 -18.12 -16.93
N GLY A 611 14.22 -18.78 -17.84
CA GLY A 611 13.54 -20.06 -17.60
C GLY A 611 12.03 -19.95 -17.80
N LYS A 612 11.29 -21.01 -17.41
CA LYS A 612 9.83 -21.05 -17.52
C LYS A 612 9.13 -20.29 -16.41
N ILE A 613 7.88 -19.90 -16.64
CA ILE A 613 6.97 -19.44 -15.58
C ILE A 613 6.06 -20.62 -15.18
N ASP A 614 5.80 -20.77 -13.89
CA ASP A 614 4.98 -21.86 -13.38
C ASP A 614 4.33 -21.43 -12.05
N HIS A 615 3.26 -22.10 -11.63
CA HIS A 615 2.54 -21.71 -10.42
C HIS A 615 1.82 -22.89 -9.76
N ARG A 616 1.71 -22.86 -8.43
CA ARG A 616 0.89 -23.82 -7.66
C ARG A 616 0.06 -23.05 -6.63
N HIS A 617 -1.19 -23.46 -6.47
CA HIS A 617 -2.14 -22.92 -5.50
C HIS A 617 -2.86 -24.08 -4.81
N SER A 618 -3.27 -23.89 -3.56
CA SER A 618 -4.24 -24.75 -2.89
C SER A 618 -4.94 -23.96 -1.79
N PHE A 619 -6.23 -24.21 -1.59
CA PHE A 619 -6.92 -23.81 -0.37
C PHE A 619 -6.74 -24.88 0.70
N VAL A 620 -6.35 -24.48 1.92
CA VAL A 620 -6.11 -25.41 3.04
C VAL A 620 -6.96 -24.99 4.23
N ASP A 621 -7.65 -25.94 4.86
CA ASP A 621 -8.34 -25.68 6.12
C ASP A 621 -7.35 -25.78 7.30
N PHE A 622 -7.02 -24.63 7.88
CA PHE A 622 -6.10 -24.48 8.99
C PHE A 622 -6.76 -24.74 10.36
N SER A 623 -8.05 -25.12 10.44
CA SER A 623 -8.72 -25.31 11.74
C SER A 623 -8.26 -26.55 12.51
N GLN A 624 -7.91 -27.66 11.85
CA GLN A 624 -7.41 -28.89 12.49
C GLN A 624 -6.40 -29.65 11.60
N LEU A 625 -5.55 -28.92 10.88
CA LEU A 625 -4.57 -29.50 9.95
C LEU A 625 -3.53 -30.33 10.71
N GLU A 626 -3.28 -31.55 10.26
CA GLU A 626 -2.24 -32.42 10.82
C GLU A 626 -0.86 -32.04 10.27
N VAL A 627 0.10 -31.86 11.18
CA VAL A 627 1.46 -31.37 10.87
C VAL A 627 2.50 -32.36 11.38
N THR A 628 3.36 -32.85 10.50
CA THR A 628 4.40 -33.82 10.83
C THR A 628 5.70 -33.10 11.20
N LEU A 629 6.13 -33.21 12.46
CA LEU A 629 7.37 -32.62 12.98
C LEU A 629 8.49 -33.67 13.06
N PRO A 630 9.73 -33.38 12.61
CA PRO A 630 10.86 -34.30 12.76
C PRO A 630 11.41 -34.31 14.19
N LYS A 631 11.79 -35.49 14.70
CA LYS A 631 12.41 -35.64 16.03
C LYS A 631 13.94 -35.56 15.96
N GLN A 632 14.53 -34.91 16.97
CA GLN A 632 15.94 -35.14 17.30
C GLN A 632 16.12 -36.62 17.70
N GLY A 633 17.10 -37.30 17.11
CA GLY A 633 17.30 -38.75 17.26
C GLY A 633 16.54 -39.62 16.26
N GLY A 634 15.64 -39.06 15.45
CA GLY A 634 14.94 -39.75 14.36
C GLY A 634 13.47 -40.08 14.66
N GLY A 635 12.71 -40.33 13.59
CA GLY A 635 11.25 -40.43 13.62
C GLY A 635 10.56 -39.06 13.59
N SER A 636 9.26 -39.05 13.86
CA SER A 636 8.42 -37.84 13.84
C SER A 636 7.35 -37.85 14.94
N ASP A 637 6.78 -36.68 15.20
CA ASP A 637 5.48 -36.50 15.84
C ASP A 637 4.46 -35.98 14.82
N VAL A 638 3.18 -36.22 15.09
CA VAL A 638 2.06 -35.54 14.39
C VAL A 638 1.36 -34.65 15.41
N VAL A 639 1.43 -33.35 15.19
CA VAL A 639 0.70 -32.32 15.94
C VAL A 639 -0.44 -31.78 15.08
N LYS A 640 -1.25 -30.87 15.63
CA LYS A 640 -2.34 -30.21 14.87
C LYS A 640 -2.28 -28.70 15.02
N THR A 641 -2.83 -27.99 14.03
CA THR A 641 -3.30 -26.62 14.21
C THR A 641 -4.64 -26.61 14.95
N CYS A 642 -5.04 -25.44 15.44
CA CYS A 642 -6.23 -25.23 16.26
C CYS A 642 -7.26 -24.34 15.55
N PRO A 643 -8.56 -24.45 15.87
CA PRO A 643 -9.56 -23.48 15.46
C PRO A 643 -9.14 -22.06 15.89
N ALA A 644 -9.33 -21.07 15.01
CA ALA A 644 -8.79 -19.72 15.18
C ALA A 644 -9.13 -19.10 16.56
N ALA A 645 -8.15 -18.53 17.24
CA ALA A 645 -8.35 -17.79 18.48
C ALA A 645 -7.33 -16.67 18.65
N MET A 646 -7.76 -15.58 19.31
CA MET A 646 -6.92 -14.43 19.65
C MET A 646 -6.63 -14.42 21.15
N GLY A 647 -5.38 -14.17 21.55
CA GLY A 647 -4.94 -14.10 22.94
C GLY A 647 -5.28 -12.77 23.63
N PHE A 648 -4.97 -12.64 24.92
CA PHE A 648 -5.17 -11.38 25.64
C PHE A 648 -4.31 -10.23 25.10
N ALA A 649 -3.03 -10.49 24.83
CA ALA A 649 -2.11 -9.49 24.27
C ALA A 649 -2.47 -8.98 22.86
N PHE A 650 -3.46 -9.55 22.17
CA PHE A 650 -4.05 -8.93 20.97
C PHE A 650 -4.70 -7.57 21.31
N ALA A 651 -5.41 -7.48 22.43
CA ALA A 651 -6.03 -6.22 22.88
C ALA A 651 -5.01 -5.22 23.46
N ALA A 652 -3.76 -5.63 23.71
CA ALA A 652 -2.68 -4.75 24.13
C ALA A 652 -2.13 -3.88 22.98
N GLY A 653 -2.40 -4.24 21.72
CA GLY A 653 -1.82 -3.57 20.54
C GLY A 653 -0.29 -3.67 20.47
N THR A 654 0.33 -2.80 19.68
CA THR A 654 1.80 -2.72 19.53
C THR A 654 2.32 -1.33 19.84
N THR A 655 3.63 -1.13 19.85
CA THR A 655 4.20 0.22 20.03
C THR A 655 3.97 1.16 18.84
N ASP A 656 3.54 0.63 17.68
CA ASP A 656 3.08 1.45 16.54
C ASP A 656 1.69 2.05 16.77
N GLY A 657 0.88 1.38 17.58
CA GLY A 657 -0.48 1.75 17.93
C GLY A 657 -0.93 0.92 19.13
N PRO A 658 -0.68 1.40 20.37
CA PRO A 658 -1.00 0.63 21.56
C PRO A 658 -2.51 0.48 21.68
N GLY A 659 -2.94 -0.54 22.41
CA GLY A 659 -4.33 -0.89 22.63
C GLY A 659 -5.04 0.06 23.61
N ALA A 660 -5.83 -0.52 24.52
CA ALA A 660 -6.50 0.19 25.60
C ALA A 660 -6.80 -0.77 26.75
N PHE A 661 -7.10 -0.23 27.94
CA PHE A 661 -7.39 -0.99 29.15
C PHE A 661 -6.15 -1.74 29.70
N ASP A 662 -6.37 -2.57 30.71
CA ASP A 662 -5.37 -3.35 31.45
C ASP A 662 -4.76 -4.54 30.67
N PHE A 663 -4.63 -4.42 29.35
CA PHE A 663 -3.99 -5.44 28.51
C PHE A 663 -2.51 -5.10 28.26
N GLU A 664 -1.61 -5.98 28.71
CA GLU A 664 -0.17 -5.89 28.43
C GLU A 664 0.26 -6.93 27.37
N GLN A 665 1.37 -6.68 26.67
CA GLN A 665 1.94 -7.71 25.80
C GLN A 665 2.70 -8.76 26.63
N GLY A 666 2.69 -10.02 26.20
CA GLY A 666 3.28 -11.11 26.98
C GLY A 666 2.37 -11.69 28.07
N ASP A 667 1.11 -11.26 28.12
CA ASP A 667 0.11 -11.87 29.01
C ASP A 667 -0.20 -13.31 28.58
N ASN A 668 0.30 -14.27 29.36
CA ASN A 668 0.02 -15.70 29.24
C ASN A 668 -0.98 -16.24 30.29
N GLU A 669 -1.42 -15.42 31.25
CA GLU A 669 -2.35 -15.83 32.32
C GLU A 669 -3.79 -15.35 32.05
N GLY A 670 -3.99 -14.12 31.58
CA GLY A 670 -5.28 -13.53 31.24
C GLY A 670 -6.17 -13.18 32.44
N ASN A 671 -6.33 -11.88 32.73
CA ASN A 671 -7.16 -11.34 33.82
C ASN A 671 -8.58 -11.97 33.90
N ALA A 672 -8.97 -12.36 35.12
CA ALA A 672 -10.29 -12.88 35.47
C ALA A 672 -11.48 -12.01 35.02
N PHE A 673 -11.35 -10.68 34.99
CA PHE A 673 -12.40 -9.78 34.50
C PHE A 673 -12.72 -10.05 33.01
N TRP A 674 -11.70 -9.99 32.16
CA TRP A 674 -11.86 -10.22 30.72
C TRP A 674 -12.19 -11.69 30.40
N ARG A 675 -11.75 -12.66 31.23
CA ARG A 675 -12.23 -14.05 31.16
C ARG A 675 -13.76 -14.13 31.35
N LEU A 676 -14.36 -13.32 32.21
CA LEU A 676 -15.82 -13.24 32.39
C LEU A 676 -16.51 -12.59 31.17
N VAL A 677 -15.98 -11.47 30.66
CA VAL A 677 -16.51 -10.78 29.46
C VAL A 677 -16.49 -11.71 28.24
N ARG A 678 -15.37 -12.39 28.00
CA ARG A 678 -15.25 -13.45 26.98
C ARG A 678 -16.31 -14.52 27.17
N ASN A 679 -16.43 -15.08 28.37
CA ASN A 679 -17.34 -16.20 28.63
C ASN A 679 -18.82 -15.86 28.33
N PHE A 680 -19.22 -14.58 28.43
CA PHE A 680 -20.54 -14.09 28.01
C PHE A 680 -20.74 -14.08 26.48
N LEU A 681 -19.69 -13.80 25.70
CA LEU A 681 -19.73 -13.89 24.23
C LEU A 681 -19.67 -15.37 23.77
N LYS A 682 -18.65 -16.08 24.24
CA LYS A 682 -18.35 -17.49 23.94
C LYS A 682 -17.32 -17.99 24.98
N THR A 683 -17.69 -18.99 25.77
CA THR A 683 -16.73 -19.73 26.60
C THR A 683 -15.99 -20.75 25.71
N PRO A 684 -14.65 -20.73 25.62
CA PRO A 684 -13.88 -21.71 24.85
C PRO A 684 -14.01 -23.13 25.39
N GLY A 685 -13.95 -24.13 24.50
CA GLY A 685 -13.89 -25.55 24.89
C GLY A 685 -12.54 -25.92 25.54
N LYS A 686 -12.49 -27.02 26.31
CA LYS A 686 -11.22 -27.49 26.88
C LYS A 686 -10.21 -27.86 25.80
N GLU A 687 -10.62 -28.61 24.77
CA GLU A 687 -9.78 -28.98 23.62
C GLU A 687 -9.16 -27.75 22.94
N GLN A 688 -9.95 -26.69 22.76
CA GLN A 688 -9.54 -25.42 22.17
C GLN A 688 -8.53 -24.65 23.07
N VAL A 689 -8.70 -24.68 24.40
CA VAL A 689 -7.72 -24.12 25.35
C VAL A 689 -6.43 -24.93 25.39
N ASP A 690 -6.53 -26.26 25.46
CA ASP A 690 -5.37 -27.17 25.50
C ASP A 690 -4.56 -27.08 24.20
N CYS A 691 -5.21 -26.92 23.04
CA CYS A 691 -4.56 -26.77 21.73
C CYS A 691 -3.85 -25.42 21.57
N GLN A 692 -4.50 -24.32 21.99
CA GLN A 692 -3.92 -22.96 21.88
C GLN A 692 -2.86 -22.67 22.96
N HIS A 693 -2.62 -23.56 23.92
CA HIS A 693 -1.66 -23.34 25.00
C HIS A 693 -0.25 -22.95 24.47
N PRO A 694 0.43 -21.93 25.03
CA PRO A 694 0.10 -21.19 26.26
C PRO A 694 -0.83 -19.97 26.10
N LYS A 695 -1.42 -19.71 24.92
CA LYS A 695 -2.28 -18.52 24.70
C LYS A 695 -3.51 -18.50 25.63
N PRO A 696 -3.68 -17.48 26.49
CA PRO A 696 -4.94 -17.24 27.17
C PRO A 696 -5.93 -16.68 26.14
N ILE A 697 -6.88 -17.49 25.68
CA ILE A 697 -7.86 -17.08 24.66
C ILE A 697 -8.71 -15.91 25.18
N LEU A 698 -8.70 -14.78 24.48
CA LEU A 698 -9.61 -13.64 24.66
C LEU A 698 -10.83 -13.73 23.73
N LEU A 699 -10.62 -14.08 22.46
CA LEU A 699 -11.68 -14.24 21.45
C LEU A 699 -11.54 -15.59 20.74
N ASP A 700 -12.60 -16.38 20.76
CA ASP A 700 -12.65 -17.76 20.25
C ASP A 700 -13.21 -17.80 18.81
N THR A 701 -12.56 -17.06 17.91
CA THR A 701 -13.12 -16.64 16.62
C THR A 701 -13.43 -17.80 15.65
N GLY A 702 -12.76 -18.94 15.79
CA GLY A 702 -13.03 -20.15 15.02
C GLY A 702 -14.36 -20.81 15.39
N GLU A 703 -14.70 -20.85 16.68
CA GLU A 703 -15.98 -21.39 17.19
C GLU A 703 -17.13 -20.36 17.13
N MET A 704 -16.85 -19.07 16.90
CA MET A 704 -17.86 -18.01 16.84
C MET A 704 -18.50 -17.89 15.44
N LYS A 705 -19.75 -18.39 15.33
CA LYS A 705 -20.52 -18.53 14.07
C LYS A 705 -21.77 -17.64 13.96
N LYS A 706 -21.92 -16.62 14.81
CA LYS A 706 -23.06 -15.68 14.81
C LYS A 706 -22.55 -14.24 14.82
N PRO A 707 -23.05 -13.32 13.97
CA PRO A 707 -24.10 -13.51 12.95
C PRO A 707 -23.69 -14.46 11.80
N TYR A 708 -22.39 -14.58 11.55
CA TYR A 708 -21.73 -15.53 10.67
C TYR A 708 -20.30 -15.76 11.19
N ASP A 709 -19.42 -16.36 10.40
CA ASP A 709 -18.02 -16.67 10.78
C ASP A 709 -17.20 -15.43 11.19
N TRP A 710 -16.53 -15.52 12.34
CA TRP A 710 -15.72 -14.41 12.87
C TRP A 710 -14.32 -14.32 12.28
N ALA A 711 -13.73 -15.43 11.83
CA ALA A 711 -12.40 -15.50 11.22
C ALA A 711 -12.36 -16.59 10.11
N PRO A 712 -11.40 -16.53 9.17
CA PRO A 712 -11.18 -17.60 8.20
C PRO A 712 -10.68 -18.89 8.87
N SER A 713 -11.08 -20.05 8.32
CA SER A 713 -10.41 -21.34 8.52
C SER A 713 -9.72 -21.83 7.24
N ILE A 714 -10.37 -21.64 6.09
CA ILE A 714 -9.84 -21.97 4.76
C ILE A 714 -8.96 -20.83 4.27
N LEU A 715 -7.69 -21.13 3.98
CA LEU A 715 -6.67 -20.17 3.55
C LEU A 715 -6.07 -20.55 2.19
N PRO A 716 -5.95 -19.61 1.23
CA PRO A 716 -5.16 -19.80 0.02
C PRO A 716 -3.67 -19.77 0.35
N ILE A 717 -2.94 -20.75 -0.16
CA ILE A 717 -1.48 -20.74 -0.23
C ILE A 717 -1.05 -20.87 -1.70
N GLN A 718 -0.04 -20.12 -2.10
CA GLN A 718 0.35 -20.02 -3.51
C GLN A 718 1.85 -19.79 -3.67
N ILE A 719 2.44 -20.48 -4.64
CA ILE A 719 3.80 -20.24 -5.13
C ILE A 719 3.72 -19.82 -6.60
N LEU A 720 4.32 -18.68 -6.94
CA LEU A 720 4.52 -18.24 -8.32
C LEU A 720 6.01 -18.33 -8.67
N ARG A 721 6.34 -18.76 -9.89
CA ARG A 721 7.71 -18.85 -10.42
C ARG A 721 7.85 -18.02 -11.69
N ILE A 722 8.95 -17.27 -11.78
CA ILE A 722 9.40 -16.55 -12.98
C ILE A 722 10.89 -16.85 -13.18
N GLY A 723 11.21 -17.87 -13.97
CA GLY A 723 12.60 -18.31 -14.16
C GLY A 723 13.22 -18.85 -12.87
N GLN A 724 14.27 -18.19 -12.38
CA GLN A 724 14.92 -18.46 -11.08
C GLN A 724 14.31 -17.71 -9.88
N LEU A 725 13.31 -16.84 -10.08
CA LEU A 725 12.55 -16.22 -9.00
C LEU A 725 11.38 -17.11 -8.57
N VAL A 726 11.17 -17.22 -7.26
CA VAL A 726 10.02 -17.88 -6.63
C VAL A 726 9.41 -16.96 -5.57
N ILE A 727 8.12 -16.67 -5.71
CA ILE A 727 7.33 -15.80 -4.82
C ILE A 727 6.41 -16.68 -3.98
N LEU A 728 6.49 -16.53 -2.65
CA LEU A 728 5.65 -17.23 -1.68
C LEU A 728 4.52 -16.30 -1.23
N SER A 729 3.34 -16.44 -1.84
CA SER A 729 2.13 -15.67 -1.53
C SER A 729 1.48 -16.20 -0.25
N VAL A 730 1.64 -15.50 0.88
CA VAL A 730 1.13 -15.92 2.19
C VAL A 730 0.01 -15.01 2.71
N PRO A 731 -1.09 -15.56 3.27
CA PRO A 731 -2.28 -14.79 3.66
C PRO A 731 -2.20 -14.21 5.08
N GLY A 732 -1.03 -13.71 5.50
CA GLY A 732 -0.83 -13.21 6.86
C GLY A 732 0.50 -12.48 7.05
N GLU A 733 0.73 -12.04 8.28
CA GLU A 733 1.89 -11.27 8.71
C GLU A 733 2.92 -12.16 9.41
N PHE A 734 3.87 -12.68 8.64
CA PHE A 734 4.97 -13.49 9.16
C PHE A 734 5.98 -12.61 9.89
N THR A 735 6.44 -13.02 11.07
CA THR A 735 7.59 -12.41 11.75
C THR A 735 8.89 -12.63 10.97
N THR A 736 9.94 -11.91 11.37
CA THR A 736 11.27 -12.01 10.80
C THR A 736 11.77 -13.47 10.77
N MET A 737 11.74 -14.19 11.90
CA MET A 737 12.22 -15.58 11.90
C MET A 737 11.24 -16.56 11.23
N ALA A 738 9.92 -16.33 11.35
CA ALA A 738 8.94 -17.16 10.64
C ALA A 738 9.13 -17.11 9.12
N GLY A 739 9.39 -15.92 8.57
CA GLY A 739 9.67 -15.74 7.15
C GLY A 739 11.01 -16.35 6.71
N ARG A 740 12.06 -16.22 7.52
CA ARG A 740 13.37 -16.88 7.29
C ARG A 740 13.19 -18.40 7.15
N ARG A 741 12.59 -19.03 8.17
CA ARG A 741 12.32 -20.48 8.18
C ARG A 741 11.50 -20.96 6.98
N LEU A 742 10.49 -20.19 6.55
CA LEU A 742 9.68 -20.54 5.37
C LEU A 742 10.48 -20.47 4.07
N ARG A 743 11.24 -19.38 3.83
CA ARG A 743 12.07 -19.24 2.62
C ARG A 743 13.13 -20.33 2.53
N ASP A 744 13.83 -20.59 3.63
CA ASP A 744 14.93 -21.56 3.69
C ASP A 744 14.43 -22.99 3.48
N ALA A 745 13.26 -23.33 4.06
CA ALA A 745 12.61 -24.62 3.86
C ALA A 745 12.16 -24.85 2.41
N VAL A 746 11.59 -23.83 1.73
CA VAL A 746 11.22 -23.93 0.31
C VAL A 746 12.47 -23.99 -0.58
N LYS A 747 13.48 -23.14 -0.33
CA LYS A 747 14.74 -23.14 -1.08
C LYS A 747 15.45 -24.49 -1.00
N THR A 748 15.46 -25.12 0.17
CA THR A 748 16.02 -26.46 0.35
C THR A 748 15.27 -27.51 -0.46
N VAL A 749 13.93 -27.50 -0.47
CA VAL A 749 13.14 -28.44 -1.29
C VAL A 749 13.49 -28.29 -2.77
N LEU A 750 13.42 -27.07 -3.32
CA LEU A 750 13.64 -26.81 -4.74
C LEU A 750 15.07 -27.15 -5.20
N MET A 751 16.08 -26.91 -4.36
CA MET A 751 17.47 -27.33 -4.64
C MET A 751 17.69 -28.84 -4.46
N SER A 752 16.92 -29.52 -3.61
CA SER A 752 17.06 -30.97 -3.36
C SER A 752 16.41 -31.87 -4.39
N SER A 753 15.44 -31.36 -5.16
CA SER A 753 14.57 -32.15 -6.05
C SER A 753 15.23 -32.76 -7.31
N GLY A 754 16.57 -32.75 -7.41
CA GLY A 754 17.35 -33.42 -8.47
C GLY A 754 17.22 -32.84 -9.88
N ASN A 755 16.25 -31.94 -10.10
CA ASN A 755 15.96 -31.34 -11.40
C ASN A 755 16.90 -30.14 -11.66
N SER A 756 17.67 -30.18 -12.75
CA SER A 756 18.74 -29.22 -13.03
C SER A 756 18.28 -27.78 -13.31
N GLU A 757 16.97 -27.53 -13.34
CA GLU A 757 16.39 -26.18 -13.44
C GLU A 757 16.62 -25.30 -12.20
N PHE A 758 16.80 -25.89 -11.02
CA PHE A 758 16.96 -25.16 -9.76
C PHE A 758 18.37 -25.35 -9.19
N ASN A 759 19.20 -24.32 -9.34
CA ASN A 759 20.56 -24.26 -8.81
C ASN A 759 20.66 -23.28 -7.61
N SER A 760 21.86 -23.00 -7.14
CA SER A 760 22.12 -22.08 -6.01
C SER A 760 21.59 -20.65 -6.21
N ASN A 761 21.46 -20.20 -7.47
CA ASN A 761 21.02 -18.87 -7.87
C ASN A 761 19.48 -18.70 -7.86
N ILE A 762 18.76 -19.54 -7.11
CA ILE A 762 17.33 -19.38 -6.87
C ILE A 762 17.05 -18.25 -5.87
N HIS A 763 16.20 -17.30 -6.26
CA HIS A 763 15.73 -16.21 -5.41
C HIS A 763 14.34 -16.55 -4.86
N VAL A 764 14.22 -16.67 -3.53
CA VAL A 764 12.92 -16.93 -2.86
C VAL A 764 12.52 -15.70 -2.07
N VAL A 765 11.37 -15.11 -2.39
CA VAL A 765 10.80 -13.93 -1.70
C VAL A 765 9.44 -14.28 -1.08
N ILE A 766 9.07 -13.61 0.01
CA ILE A 766 7.73 -13.69 0.59
C ILE A 766 6.91 -12.50 0.10
N ALA A 767 5.66 -12.75 -0.27
CA ALA A 767 4.62 -11.76 -0.48
C ALA A 767 3.61 -11.87 0.65
N GLY A 768 3.76 -11.01 1.67
CA GLY A 768 2.88 -10.98 2.84
C GLY A 768 1.45 -10.52 2.50
N LEU A 769 0.51 -10.82 3.39
CA LEU A 769 -0.88 -10.32 3.32
C LEU A 769 -1.59 -10.53 1.96
N THR A 770 -1.36 -11.70 1.34
CA THR A 770 -1.75 -12.02 -0.04
C THR A 770 -2.99 -12.92 -0.12
N ASN A 771 -3.89 -12.62 -1.06
CA ASN A 771 -5.15 -13.29 -1.41
C ASN A 771 -6.24 -13.29 -0.32
N THR A 772 -5.88 -13.36 0.97
CA THR A 772 -6.73 -13.05 2.13
C THR A 772 -5.87 -12.58 3.31
N TYR A 773 -6.47 -12.44 4.48
CA TYR A 773 -5.81 -12.06 5.72
C TYR A 773 -6.21 -12.95 6.88
N SER A 774 -5.22 -13.44 7.63
CA SER A 774 -5.38 -14.40 8.73
C SER A 774 -4.60 -14.00 10.00
N GLN A 775 -4.40 -12.68 10.20
CA GLN A 775 -3.55 -12.11 11.25
C GLN A 775 -2.08 -12.56 11.09
N TYR A 776 -1.41 -12.90 12.21
CA TYR A 776 0.04 -13.06 12.31
C TYR A 776 0.49 -14.53 12.20
N VAL A 777 1.77 -14.72 11.91
CA VAL A 777 2.45 -16.01 11.96
C VAL A 777 3.82 -15.84 12.63
N THR A 778 3.89 -16.20 13.90
CA THR A 778 5.13 -16.31 14.67
C THR A 778 5.82 -17.67 14.49
N THR A 779 7.07 -17.80 14.93
CA THR A 779 7.64 -19.12 15.27
C THR A 779 6.92 -19.74 16.48
N PHE A 780 7.23 -21.00 16.79
CA PHE A 780 6.73 -21.66 18.01
C PHE A 780 7.28 -20.95 19.25
N GLU A 781 8.58 -20.62 19.20
CA GLU A 781 9.33 -19.99 20.28
C GLU A 781 8.86 -18.53 20.51
N GLU A 782 8.58 -17.78 19.45
CA GLU A 782 7.94 -16.46 19.55
C GLU A 782 6.49 -16.55 20.05
N TYR A 783 5.76 -17.63 19.72
CA TYR A 783 4.40 -17.86 20.19
C TYR A 783 4.35 -18.08 21.70
N GLU A 784 5.30 -18.82 22.28
CA GLU A 784 5.36 -19.08 23.74
C GLU A 784 5.44 -17.78 24.57
N VAL A 785 6.04 -16.72 24.02
CA VAL A 785 6.19 -15.42 24.70
C VAL A 785 4.88 -14.61 24.73
N GLN A 786 3.89 -14.93 23.89
CA GLN A 786 2.57 -14.28 23.85
C GLN A 786 2.58 -12.73 23.81
N ARG A 787 3.56 -12.13 23.12
CA ARG A 787 3.45 -10.74 22.64
C ARG A 787 2.35 -10.61 21.56
N TYR A 788 2.06 -9.39 21.10
CA TYR A 788 0.93 -9.11 20.20
C TYR A 788 0.87 -10.06 18.99
N GLU A 789 2.00 -10.32 18.34
CA GLU A 789 2.08 -11.24 17.19
C GLU A 789 1.74 -12.69 17.58
N GLY A 790 2.21 -13.18 18.73
CA GLY A 790 1.96 -14.54 19.22
C GLY A 790 0.53 -14.75 19.70
N ALA A 791 -0.06 -13.74 20.35
CA ALA A 791 -1.48 -13.73 20.69
C ALA A 791 -2.38 -13.67 19.44
N SER A 792 -1.90 -13.03 18.37
CA SER A 792 -2.64 -12.88 17.11
C SER A 792 -2.39 -14.00 16.10
N THR A 793 -1.47 -14.93 16.37
CA THR A 793 -1.21 -16.11 15.53
C THR A 793 -2.36 -17.11 15.70
N LEU A 794 -3.33 -17.07 14.77
CA LEU A 794 -4.68 -17.60 15.01
C LEU A 794 -4.75 -19.11 15.31
N PHE A 795 -4.00 -19.95 14.61
CA PHE A 795 -4.23 -21.40 14.55
C PHE A 795 -3.35 -22.22 15.49
N GLY A 796 -2.95 -21.63 16.62
CA GLY A 796 -2.12 -22.29 17.63
C GLY A 796 -0.61 -22.21 17.37
N PRO A 797 0.20 -22.80 18.28
CA PRO A 797 1.67 -22.70 18.24
C PRO A 797 2.31 -23.32 16.98
N HIS A 798 1.61 -24.23 16.30
CA HIS A 798 2.10 -24.91 15.09
C HIS A 798 1.66 -24.24 13.78
N THR A 799 1.13 -23.01 13.81
CA THR A 799 0.70 -22.26 12.62
C THR A 799 1.82 -22.14 11.57
N LEU A 800 3.05 -21.77 11.97
CA LEU A 800 4.19 -21.73 11.05
C LEU A 800 4.58 -23.11 10.54
N SER A 801 4.55 -24.13 11.40
CA SER A 801 4.88 -25.52 11.02
C SER A 801 3.93 -26.05 9.95
N ALA A 802 2.64 -25.73 10.04
CA ALA A 802 1.65 -25.97 8.99
C ALA A 802 2.02 -25.27 7.68
N TYR A 803 2.26 -23.95 7.70
CA TYR A 803 2.69 -23.24 6.49
C TYR A 803 3.95 -23.85 5.85
N ILE A 804 4.97 -24.18 6.65
CA ILE A 804 6.19 -24.84 6.15
C ILE A 804 5.86 -26.20 5.52
N GLN A 805 4.99 -27.01 6.14
CA GLN A 805 4.59 -28.31 5.57
C GLN A 805 3.91 -28.13 4.21
N GLU A 806 2.91 -27.27 4.11
CA GLU A 806 2.12 -27.13 2.88
C GLU A 806 2.89 -26.42 1.77
N PHE A 807 3.68 -25.39 2.07
CA PHE A 807 4.57 -24.76 1.07
C PHE A 807 5.66 -25.72 0.58
N LYS A 808 6.13 -26.66 1.40
CA LYS A 808 7.02 -27.73 0.91
C LYS A 808 6.30 -28.67 -0.06
N LYS A 809 5.02 -29.01 0.15
CA LYS A 809 4.22 -29.75 -0.85
C LYS A 809 4.09 -28.98 -2.17
N LEU A 810 3.74 -27.69 -2.11
CA LEU A 810 3.67 -26.83 -3.30
C LEU A 810 5.02 -26.75 -4.03
N ALA A 811 6.13 -26.63 -3.29
CA ALA A 811 7.48 -26.59 -3.85
C ALA A 811 7.89 -27.91 -4.52
N THR A 812 7.58 -29.06 -3.91
CA THR A 812 7.81 -30.38 -4.54
C THR A 812 6.99 -30.53 -5.81
N ALA A 813 5.72 -30.13 -5.82
CA ALA A 813 4.85 -30.18 -7.01
C ALA A 813 5.31 -29.21 -8.12
N LEU A 814 5.85 -28.04 -7.75
CA LEU A 814 6.48 -27.10 -8.69
C LEU A 814 7.73 -27.71 -9.34
N ALA A 815 8.60 -28.35 -8.56
CA ALA A 815 9.85 -28.92 -9.07
C ALA A 815 9.69 -30.25 -9.84
N THR A 816 8.65 -31.01 -9.55
CA THR A 816 8.32 -32.28 -10.26
C THR A 816 7.37 -32.08 -11.44
N GLY A 817 6.81 -30.88 -11.64
CA GLY A 817 5.80 -30.61 -12.67
C GLY A 817 4.42 -31.22 -12.39
N GLN A 818 4.17 -31.68 -11.15
CA GLN A 818 2.90 -32.27 -10.74
C GLN A 818 1.87 -31.20 -10.37
N SER A 819 0.58 -31.49 -10.61
CA SER A 819 -0.53 -30.69 -10.08
C SER A 819 -0.68 -30.82 -8.56
N VAL A 820 -1.42 -29.90 -7.95
CA VAL A 820 -1.84 -29.94 -6.54
C VAL A 820 -3.35 -29.90 -6.48
N GLU A 821 -3.95 -30.59 -5.51
CA GLU A 821 -5.40 -30.55 -5.28
C GLU A 821 -5.86 -29.13 -4.89
N PRO A 822 -6.93 -28.57 -5.50
CA PRO A 822 -7.40 -27.22 -5.20
C PRO A 822 -7.86 -27.00 -3.76
N GLY A 823 -8.25 -28.07 -3.06
CA GLY A 823 -8.72 -28.03 -1.68
C GLY A 823 -10.15 -27.50 -1.49
N PRO A 824 -10.64 -27.39 -0.23
CA PRO A 824 -11.98 -26.90 0.06
C PRO A 824 -12.12 -25.43 -0.34
N GLN A 825 -13.22 -25.09 -1.03
CA GLN A 825 -13.43 -23.72 -1.50
C GLN A 825 -13.75 -22.75 -0.34
N PRO A 826 -13.13 -21.56 -0.31
CA PRO A 826 -13.41 -20.55 0.71
C PRO A 826 -14.86 -20.03 0.60
N PRO A 827 -15.51 -19.65 1.71
CA PRO A 827 -16.85 -19.09 1.67
C PRO A 827 -16.88 -17.69 1.05
N ASP A 828 -17.88 -17.45 0.18
CA ASP A 828 -18.40 -16.11 -0.10
C ASP A 828 -19.43 -15.74 0.98
N LEU A 829 -19.25 -14.57 1.60
CA LEU A 829 -20.14 -14.04 2.64
C LEU A 829 -20.78 -12.70 2.23
N LEU A 830 -20.74 -12.29 0.96
CA LEU A 830 -21.24 -10.98 0.49
C LEU A 830 -22.69 -10.71 0.91
N ASP A 831 -23.58 -11.68 0.67
CA ASP A 831 -25.02 -11.56 0.97
C ASP A 831 -25.35 -11.61 2.47
N LYS A 832 -24.35 -11.85 3.32
CA LYS A 832 -24.48 -11.83 4.79
C LYS A 832 -23.97 -10.54 5.41
N GLN A 833 -23.28 -9.67 4.65
CA GLN A 833 -22.56 -8.54 5.23
C GLN A 833 -23.48 -7.53 5.91
N ILE A 834 -23.12 -7.14 7.13
CA ILE A 834 -23.84 -6.15 7.95
C ILE A 834 -23.12 -4.81 7.82
N SER A 835 -23.87 -3.72 7.61
CA SER A 835 -23.36 -2.35 7.62
C SER A 835 -24.14 -1.48 8.59
N LEU A 836 -23.44 -0.73 9.44
CA LEU A 836 -23.99 0.25 10.38
C LEU A 836 -23.59 1.69 10.00
N LEU A 837 -22.84 1.86 8.91
CA LEU A 837 -22.40 3.16 8.39
C LEU A 837 -23.59 3.93 7.82
N THR A 838 -23.94 5.06 8.44
CA THR A 838 -25.02 5.93 7.97
C THR A 838 -24.76 6.43 6.54
N PRO A 839 -25.77 6.48 5.64
CA PRO A 839 -25.62 7.06 4.32
C PRO A 839 -25.50 8.60 4.41
N VAL A 840 -24.89 9.22 3.39
CA VAL A 840 -25.00 10.68 3.21
C VAL A 840 -26.46 11.00 2.90
N VAL A 841 -27.11 11.84 3.72
CA VAL A 841 -28.52 12.21 3.54
C VAL A 841 -28.63 13.33 2.50
N MET A 842 -28.04 14.49 2.81
CA MET A 842 -27.96 15.67 1.95
C MET A 842 -26.78 16.55 2.40
N ASP A 843 -26.32 17.43 1.52
CA ASP A 843 -25.39 18.52 1.81
C ASP A 843 -26.09 19.88 1.72
N ALA A 844 -25.54 20.89 2.37
CA ALA A 844 -26.01 22.28 2.30
C ALA A 844 -24.88 23.29 2.52
N THR A 845 -25.09 24.53 2.09
CA THR A 845 -24.25 25.70 2.37
C THR A 845 -24.94 26.66 3.35
N PRO A 846 -24.28 27.76 3.78
CA PRO A 846 -24.96 28.94 4.29
C PRO A 846 -25.86 29.60 3.22
N PRO A 847 -26.88 30.39 3.60
CA PRO A 847 -27.65 31.19 2.65
C PRO A 847 -26.74 32.17 1.89
N GLY A 848 -26.94 32.28 0.56
CA GLY A 848 -26.13 33.14 -0.30
C GLY A 848 -24.75 32.60 -0.67
N VAL A 849 -24.43 31.35 -0.30
CA VAL A 849 -23.15 30.69 -0.55
C VAL A 849 -23.34 29.45 -1.43
N HIS A 850 -22.44 29.24 -2.39
CA HIS A 850 -22.42 28.11 -3.32
C HIS A 850 -21.33 27.09 -2.95
N PHE A 851 -21.52 25.83 -3.34
CA PHE A 851 -20.48 24.80 -3.18
C PHE A 851 -19.28 25.12 -4.06
N GLY A 852 -18.09 25.27 -3.46
CA GLY A 852 -16.89 25.77 -4.13
C GLY A 852 -16.56 27.24 -3.83
N ASP A 853 -17.41 27.99 -3.12
CA ASP A 853 -17.03 29.31 -2.61
C ASP A 853 -15.88 29.20 -1.59
N CYS A 854 -14.93 30.14 -1.62
CA CYS A 854 -13.92 30.26 -0.57
C CYS A 854 -14.56 30.78 0.73
N SER A 855 -14.36 30.04 1.83
CA SER A 855 -14.72 30.43 3.19
C SER A 855 -13.55 31.04 3.97
N SER A 856 -12.32 30.69 3.58
CA SER A 856 -11.08 31.37 3.96
C SER A 856 -10.13 31.28 2.76
N ASP A 857 -9.77 32.43 2.19
CA ASP A 857 -8.89 32.53 1.03
C ASP A 857 -7.44 32.86 1.45
N VAL A 858 -6.51 32.88 0.50
CA VAL A 858 -5.17 33.45 0.73
C VAL A 858 -5.26 34.96 1.00
N PRO A 859 -4.33 35.56 1.77
CA PRO A 859 -4.25 37.01 1.89
C PRO A 859 -4.01 37.67 0.53
N GLN A 860 -4.62 38.84 0.30
CA GLN A 860 -4.35 39.62 -0.91
C GLN A 860 -2.87 40.01 -0.98
N ASN A 861 -2.31 40.00 -2.21
CA ASN A 861 -0.91 40.29 -2.50
C ASN A 861 0.07 39.39 -1.70
N SER A 862 -0.31 38.13 -1.44
CA SER A 862 0.52 37.19 -0.68
C SER A 862 1.68 36.61 -1.50
N THR A 863 2.84 36.55 -0.86
CA THR A 863 4.06 35.93 -1.36
C THR A 863 4.49 34.82 -0.41
N PHE A 864 4.73 33.62 -0.93
CA PHE A 864 5.19 32.46 -0.19
C PHE A 864 6.57 32.00 -0.67
N LYS A 865 7.31 31.35 0.21
CA LYS A 865 8.63 30.75 -0.02
C LYS A 865 8.53 29.23 -0.06
N ARG A 866 9.57 28.59 -0.59
CA ARG A 866 9.66 27.12 -0.56
C ARG A 866 9.84 26.63 0.88
N ALA A 867 9.07 25.61 1.25
CA ALA A 867 8.75 25.09 2.58
C ALA A 867 7.67 25.83 3.40
N ASP A 868 7.14 26.98 2.94
CA ASP A 868 5.92 27.55 3.52
C ASP A 868 4.70 26.65 3.19
N THR A 869 3.61 26.81 3.94
CA THR A 869 2.36 26.06 3.70
C THR A 869 1.22 27.02 3.36
N VAL A 870 0.70 26.93 2.13
CA VAL A 870 -0.48 27.67 1.69
C VAL A 870 -1.73 26.90 2.12
N THR A 871 -2.69 27.58 2.73
CA THR A 871 -3.94 26.96 3.21
C THR A 871 -5.14 27.74 2.70
N VAL A 872 -6.10 27.06 2.07
CA VAL A 872 -7.38 27.64 1.60
C VAL A 872 -8.53 26.73 2.03
N VAL A 873 -9.65 27.32 2.48
CA VAL A 873 -10.83 26.58 2.95
C VAL A 873 -12.05 26.91 2.09
N PHE A 874 -12.64 25.90 1.47
CA PHE A 874 -13.81 26.01 0.60
C PHE A 874 -15.08 25.48 1.29
N TRP A 875 -16.24 26.08 1.02
CA TRP A 875 -17.53 25.46 1.33
C TRP A 875 -17.75 24.25 0.44
N SER A 876 -18.04 23.09 1.05
CA SER A 876 -17.99 21.79 0.37
C SER A 876 -19.07 20.82 0.86
N ALA A 877 -19.06 19.64 0.27
CA ALA A 877 -19.97 18.52 0.50
C ALA A 877 -19.20 17.25 0.88
N CYS A 878 -19.90 16.20 1.31
CA CYS A 878 -19.28 14.96 1.76
C CYS A 878 -18.53 14.21 0.62
N PRO A 879 -17.22 13.88 0.77
CA PRO A 879 -16.44 13.08 -0.19
C PRO A 879 -16.97 11.68 -0.48
N ARG A 880 -17.98 11.22 0.27
CA ARG A 880 -18.68 9.95 0.00
C ARG A 880 -19.71 10.04 -1.13
N ASN A 881 -20.06 11.24 -1.61
CA ASN A 881 -20.96 11.39 -2.76
C ASN A 881 -20.28 10.96 -4.07
N ASP A 882 -18.99 11.26 -4.22
CA ASP A 882 -18.15 10.77 -5.32
C ASP A 882 -16.71 10.66 -4.82
N LEU A 883 -16.10 9.48 -4.97
CA LEU A 883 -14.71 9.21 -4.57
C LEU A 883 -13.69 9.97 -5.45
N MET A 884 -14.15 10.60 -6.54
CA MET A 884 -13.33 11.24 -7.56
C MET A 884 -12.28 10.27 -8.13
N THR A 885 -12.62 8.98 -8.27
CA THR A 885 -11.74 7.93 -8.82
C THR A 885 -11.16 8.35 -10.16
N GLU A 886 -9.84 8.26 -10.31
CA GLU A 886 -9.04 8.79 -11.44
C GLU A 886 -9.08 10.32 -11.65
N GLY A 887 -9.84 11.06 -10.84
CA GLY A 887 -9.84 12.51 -10.75
C GLY A 887 -9.02 13.05 -9.58
N THR A 888 -9.47 14.16 -9.00
CA THR A 888 -8.86 14.80 -7.81
C THR A 888 -9.89 15.67 -7.09
N PHE A 889 -9.78 15.78 -5.75
CA PHE A 889 -10.51 16.76 -4.93
C PHE A 889 -9.82 18.13 -4.85
N SER A 890 -8.50 18.18 -5.05
CA SER A 890 -7.66 19.37 -4.85
C SER A 890 -6.55 19.49 -5.89
N LEU A 891 -6.38 20.68 -6.45
CA LEU A 891 -5.43 20.94 -7.52
C LEU A 891 -4.72 22.28 -7.30
N VAL A 892 -3.40 22.29 -7.35
CA VAL A 892 -2.59 23.51 -7.47
C VAL A 892 -2.43 23.81 -8.96
N GLU A 893 -2.89 24.97 -9.40
CA GLU A 893 -2.71 25.46 -10.77
C GLU A 893 -1.61 26.54 -10.79
N ILE A 894 -0.69 26.45 -11.76
CA ILE A 894 0.29 27.51 -12.08
C ILE A 894 -0.19 28.31 -13.29
N LEU A 895 0.01 29.62 -13.28
CA LEU A 895 -0.27 30.49 -14.42
C LEU A 895 0.87 30.42 -15.46
N GLN A 896 0.51 30.31 -16.73
CA GLN A 896 1.42 30.46 -17.87
C GLN A 896 0.81 31.41 -18.90
N GLY A 897 1.65 32.22 -19.56
CA GLY A 897 1.14 33.31 -20.41
C GLY A 897 0.40 34.37 -19.59
N LYS A 898 -0.76 34.83 -20.07
CA LYS A 898 -1.54 35.90 -19.44
C LYS A 898 -2.71 35.40 -18.57
N ASP A 899 -3.31 34.27 -18.95
CA ASP A 899 -4.60 33.80 -18.42
C ASP A 899 -4.70 32.27 -18.27
N SER A 900 -3.70 31.53 -18.73
CA SER A 900 -3.80 30.10 -18.99
C SER A 900 -3.24 29.28 -17.83
N TRP A 901 -4.12 28.53 -17.15
CA TRP A 901 -3.83 27.85 -15.89
C TRP A 901 -3.57 26.35 -16.09
N PHE A 902 -2.38 25.89 -15.69
CA PHE A 902 -1.91 24.52 -15.87
C PHE A 902 -1.81 23.76 -14.53
N PRO A 903 -2.15 22.47 -14.49
CA PRO A 903 -2.04 21.67 -13.27
C PRO A 903 -0.58 21.42 -12.88
N ALA A 904 -0.20 21.78 -11.65
CA ALA A 904 1.15 21.61 -11.11
C ALA A 904 1.24 20.43 -10.13
N TYR A 905 0.32 20.38 -9.16
CA TYR A 905 0.23 19.34 -8.11
C TYR A 905 -1.23 18.96 -7.86
N ASP A 906 -1.55 17.68 -7.61
CA ASP A 906 -2.90 17.20 -7.29
C ASP A 906 -2.93 16.32 -6.01
N ASP A 907 -4.07 15.68 -5.70
CA ASP A 907 -4.23 14.82 -4.51
C ASP A 907 -3.54 13.44 -4.61
N ASP A 908 -2.66 13.26 -5.60
CA ASP A 908 -1.65 12.18 -5.69
C ASP A 908 -0.23 12.69 -5.32
N ASP A 909 0.01 14.02 -5.29
CA ASP A 909 1.31 14.60 -4.91
C ASP A 909 1.45 14.74 -3.38
N PHE A 910 2.41 14.02 -2.78
CA PHE A 910 2.69 13.93 -1.33
C PHE A 910 2.77 15.27 -0.55
N CYS A 911 3.00 16.40 -1.22
CA CYS A 911 3.10 17.72 -0.62
C CYS A 911 1.80 18.56 -0.64
N LEU A 912 0.72 18.03 -1.24
CA LEU A 912 -0.63 18.55 -1.12
C LEU A 912 -1.43 17.70 -0.12
N ARG A 913 -2.39 18.29 0.59
CA ARG A 913 -3.35 17.56 1.45
C ARG A 913 -4.74 18.12 1.25
N PHE A 914 -5.70 17.23 1.04
CA PHE A 914 -7.12 17.52 1.09
C PHE A 914 -7.67 17.09 2.46
N LYS A 915 -8.13 18.04 3.28
CA LYS A 915 -8.79 17.78 4.56
C LYS A 915 -10.26 18.15 4.45
N TRP A 916 -11.12 17.33 5.04
CA TRP A 916 -12.57 17.52 5.03
C TRP A 916 -13.12 17.55 6.45
N SER A 917 -14.01 18.49 6.76
CA SER A 917 -14.53 18.67 8.12
C SER A 917 -16.00 19.13 8.15
N ARG A 918 -16.68 18.86 9.27
CA ARG A 918 -18.06 19.31 9.56
C ARG A 918 -18.17 19.80 11.01
N PRO A 919 -18.97 20.84 11.32
CA PRO A 919 -19.11 21.36 12.69
C PRO A 919 -19.69 20.38 13.72
N SER A 920 -20.44 19.37 13.28
CA SER A 920 -20.92 18.26 14.11
C SER A 920 -21.30 17.07 13.23
N LYS A 921 -21.32 15.84 13.77
CA LYS A 921 -21.51 14.58 13.00
C LYS A 921 -22.74 14.58 12.08
N LEU A 922 -23.83 15.26 12.46
CA LEU A 922 -25.07 15.35 11.69
C LEU A 922 -25.24 16.66 10.90
N SER A 923 -24.22 17.52 10.85
CA SER A 923 -24.23 18.74 10.03
C SER A 923 -24.31 18.41 8.54
N THR A 924 -25.26 19.03 7.84
CA THR A 924 -25.33 19.05 6.37
C THR A 924 -24.34 20.03 5.74
N ARG A 925 -23.79 20.96 6.54
CA ARG A 925 -22.73 21.89 6.11
C ARG A 925 -21.36 21.30 6.39
N SER A 926 -20.45 21.42 5.42
CA SER A 926 -19.06 20.95 5.52
C SER A 926 -18.08 21.87 4.80
N GLN A 927 -16.79 21.71 5.10
CA GLN A 927 -15.70 22.49 4.53
C GLN A 927 -14.56 21.57 4.04
N ALA A 928 -13.93 21.99 2.95
CA ALA A 928 -12.73 21.38 2.39
C ALA A 928 -11.53 22.33 2.60
N THR A 929 -10.60 21.96 3.47
CA THR A 929 -9.34 22.66 3.68
C THR A 929 -8.27 22.01 2.80
N ILE A 930 -7.65 22.78 1.91
CA ILE A 930 -6.53 22.33 1.07
C ILE A 930 -5.26 22.97 1.63
N GLU A 931 -4.30 22.14 2.03
CA GLU A 931 -2.96 22.54 2.51
C GLU A 931 -1.91 22.14 1.48
N TRP A 932 -1.12 23.09 0.98
CA TRP A 932 0.01 22.84 0.10
C TRP A 932 1.32 23.27 0.77
N ARG A 933 2.15 22.30 1.16
CA ARG A 933 3.51 22.53 1.67
C ARG A 933 4.45 22.69 0.48
N ILE A 934 4.84 23.92 0.14
CA ILE A 934 5.55 24.21 -1.11
C ILE A 934 6.90 23.45 -1.14
N PRO A 935 7.14 22.54 -2.10
CA PRO A 935 8.39 21.78 -2.17
C PRO A 935 9.55 22.63 -2.68
N GLN A 936 10.81 22.25 -2.42
CA GLN A 936 11.95 23.03 -2.94
C GLN A 936 12.08 22.95 -4.47
N SER A 937 11.47 21.92 -5.07
CA SER A 937 11.33 21.78 -6.52
C SER A 937 10.21 22.62 -7.16
N ALA A 938 9.48 23.43 -6.39
CA ALA A 938 8.49 24.36 -6.95
C ALA A 938 9.17 25.52 -7.69
N SER A 939 8.76 25.77 -8.94
CA SER A 939 9.18 26.94 -9.71
C SER A 939 8.64 28.24 -9.10
N PRO A 940 9.39 29.36 -9.11
CA PRO A 940 8.80 30.68 -8.90
C PRO A 940 7.70 30.98 -9.92
N GLY A 941 6.71 31.79 -9.54
CA GLY A 941 5.59 32.16 -10.41
C GLY A 941 4.30 32.47 -9.67
N VAL A 942 3.21 32.67 -10.43
CA VAL A 942 1.86 32.90 -9.89
C VAL A 942 1.09 31.57 -9.85
N TYR A 943 0.49 31.27 -8.70
CA TYR A 943 -0.23 30.03 -8.42
C TYR A 943 -1.62 30.31 -7.83
N ARG A 944 -2.52 29.33 -7.91
CA ARG A 944 -3.78 29.29 -7.14
C ARG A 944 -4.15 27.86 -6.77
N ILE A 945 -5.04 27.72 -5.79
CA ILE A 945 -5.62 26.43 -5.39
C ILE A 945 -7.04 26.30 -5.99
N ARG A 946 -7.37 25.12 -6.51
CA ARG A 946 -8.68 24.72 -7.03
C ARG A 946 -9.21 23.52 -6.25
N HIS A 947 -10.51 23.56 -5.95
CA HIS A 947 -11.24 22.45 -5.35
C HIS A 947 -12.25 21.85 -6.36
N PHE A 948 -12.50 20.54 -6.25
CA PHE A 948 -13.59 19.83 -6.89
C PHE A 948 -14.36 19.02 -5.86
N GLY A 949 -15.69 18.99 -5.95
CA GLY A 949 -16.53 18.21 -5.07
C GLY A 949 -17.83 17.75 -5.73
N ALA A 950 -18.61 16.95 -5.00
CA ALA A 950 -19.91 16.45 -5.42
C ALA A 950 -20.91 16.61 -4.26
N ALA A 951 -21.96 17.38 -4.47
CA ALA A 951 -22.98 17.68 -3.46
C ALA A 951 -24.26 16.88 -3.71
N LYS A 952 -24.89 16.38 -2.65
CA LYS A 952 -26.15 15.62 -2.72
C LYS A 952 -27.33 16.48 -2.26
N SER A 953 -28.32 16.62 -3.14
CA SER A 953 -29.57 17.32 -2.81
C SER A 953 -30.44 16.51 -1.84
N PHE A 954 -31.42 17.15 -1.22
CA PHE A 954 -32.45 16.46 -0.40
C PHE A 954 -33.26 15.42 -1.20
N LEU A 955 -33.39 15.59 -2.53
CA LEU A 955 -34.03 14.61 -3.43
C LEU A 955 -33.08 13.47 -3.85
N GLY A 956 -31.85 13.45 -3.31
CA GLY A 956 -30.86 12.39 -3.52
C GLY A 956 -29.99 12.54 -4.77
N SER A 957 -30.28 13.51 -5.64
CA SER A 957 -29.49 13.79 -6.84
C SER A 957 -28.11 14.34 -6.48
N ILE A 958 -27.06 13.90 -7.19
CA ILE A 958 -25.68 14.36 -6.97
C ILE A 958 -25.28 15.33 -8.10
N SER A 959 -24.68 16.46 -7.73
CA SER A 959 -24.18 17.48 -8.67
C SER A 959 -22.74 17.86 -8.34
N HIS A 960 -21.86 17.79 -9.33
CA HIS A 960 -20.44 18.17 -9.20
C HIS A 960 -20.25 19.68 -9.28
N PHE A 961 -19.25 20.19 -8.57
CA PHE A 961 -18.89 21.60 -8.51
C PHE A 961 -17.37 21.83 -8.48
N THR A 962 -16.95 23.06 -8.80
CA THR A 962 -15.56 23.51 -8.64
C THR A 962 -15.49 24.97 -8.18
N GLY A 963 -14.42 25.32 -7.48
CA GLY A 963 -14.06 26.69 -7.14
C GLY A 963 -12.55 26.86 -7.07
N SER A 964 -12.09 28.11 -6.98
CA SER A 964 -10.67 28.47 -6.95
C SER A 964 -10.41 29.65 -6.01
N SER A 965 -9.27 29.60 -5.33
CA SER A 965 -8.73 30.68 -4.49
C SER A 965 -8.37 31.92 -5.30
N SER A 966 -8.11 33.02 -4.62
CA SER A 966 -7.30 34.09 -5.18
C SER A 966 -5.89 33.56 -5.51
N ALA A 967 -5.20 34.21 -6.44
CA ALA A 967 -3.84 33.84 -6.79
C ALA A 967 -2.81 34.44 -5.82
N PHE A 968 -1.65 33.79 -5.74
CA PHE A 968 -0.54 34.14 -4.87
C PHE A 968 0.80 33.90 -5.57
N VAL A 969 1.86 34.56 -5.11
CA VAL A 969 3.20 34.46 -5.70
C VAL A 969 4.06 33.46 -4.92
N ILE A 970 4.83 32.63 -5.63
CA ILE A 970 5.95 31.88 -5.06
C ILE A 970 7.26 32.54 -5.50
N TYR A 971 8.09 32.89 -4.52
CA TYR A 971 9.36 33.58 -4.71
C TYR A 971 10.55 32.67 -4.34
N PRO A 972 11.71 32.76 -5.03
CA PRO A 972 12.89 31.95 -4.69
C PRO A 972 13.43 32.23 -3.28
N ASN A 973 14.00 31.20 -2.66
CA ASN A 973 14.69 31.34 -1.38
C ASN A 973 16.03 32.06 -1.58
N PHE A 974 16.17 33.24 -0.99
CA PHE A 974 17.41 34.03 -1.03
C PHE A 974 18.46 33.46 -0.07
N GLN A 975 19.29 32.55 -0.56
CA GLN A 975 20.59 32.25 0.05
C GLN A 975 21.69 32.99 -0.72
N GLY A 976 22.59 33.64 0.01
CA GLY A 976 23.67 34.44 -0.58
C GLY A 976 24.66 33.58 -1.37
N ARG A 977 25.40 34.19 -2.31
CA ARG A 977 26.34 33.52 -3.22
C ARG A 977 27.36 32.65 -2.46
N GLY A 978 27.12 31.34 -2.42
CA GLY A 978 28.01 30.32 -1.87
C GLY A 978 27.46 28.93 -2.18
N SER A 979 28.31 28.00 -2.63
CA SER A 979 27.98 26.68 -3.20
C SER A 979 27.00 26.69 -4.38
N SER A 980 27.47 26.26 -5.56
CA SER A 980 26.66 26.09 -6.77
C SER A 980 25.97 24.73 -6.83
N ASP A 981 25.32 24.31 -5.74
CA ASP A 981 24.73 22.98 -5.60
C ASP A 981 23.30 22.91 -6.16
N PHE A 982 23.18 23.02 -7.49
CA PHE A 982 22.01 22.58 -8.25
C PHE A 982 21.94 21.03 -8.27
N SER A 983 21.83 20.43 -7.08
CA SER A 983 21.61 18.99 -6.93
C SER A 983 20.23 18.61 -7.46
N PHE A 984 20.16 17.51 -8.22
CA PHE A 984 18.92 17.05 -8.84
C PHE A 984 17.89 16.67 -7.77
N SER A 985 16.74 17.35 -7.77
CA SER A 985 15.57 16.93 -6.98
C SER A 985 15.05 15.62 -7.56
N LEU A 986 15.37 14.49 -6.91
CA LEU A 986 15.13 13.15 -7.45
C LEU A 986 13.65 12.82 -7.69
N SER A 987 12.73 13.40 -6.92
CA SER A 987 11.29 13.20 -7.12
C SER A 987 10.53 14.50 -6.87
N ARG A 988 9.29 14.59 -7.35
CA ARG A 988 8.30 15.57 -6.88
C ARG A 988 8.15 15.46 -5.35
N CYS A 989 7.99 16.61 -4.69
CA CYS A 989 7.83 16.74 -3.23
C CYS A 989 9.01 16.26 -2.34
N ILE A 990 10.10 15.69 -2.87
CA ILE A 990 11.32 15.35 -2.10
C ILE A 990 12.35 16.48 -2.19
N ASN A 991 13.03 16.77 -1.09
CA ASN A 991 14.19 17.65 -1.07
C ASN A 991 15.43 16.82 -0.67
N LEU A 992 16.47 16.77 -1.52
CA LEU A 992 17.77 16.28 -1.07
C LEU A 992 18.41 17.31 -0.14
N ARG A 993 18.91 16.84 1.00
CA ARG A 993 20.16 17.34 1.57
C ARG A 993 21.19 16.23 1.47
N PRO A 994 22.45 16.52 1.08
CA PRO A 994 23.53 15.56 1.26
C PRO A 994 23.79 15.39 2.76
N PHE A 995 23.34 14.28 3.34
CA PHE A 995 23.83 13.84 4.64
C PHE A 995 25.23 13.24 4.43
N SER A 996 26.26 14.02 4.75
CA SER A 996 27.62 13.51 4.86
C SER A 996 27.69 12.55 6.06
N LEU A 997 27.65 11.25 5.78
CA LEU A 997 27.96 10.22 6.77
C LEU A 997 29.46 10.25 7.08
N SER A 998 29.86 11.12 8.00
CA SER A 998 31.07 10.91 8.79
C SER A 998 30.82 9.75 9.74
N VAL A 999 31.44 8.61 9.44
CA VAL A 999 31.51 7.41 10.30
C VAL A 999 32.50 7.67 11.43
#